data_AF-A0A3R6YUN6-F1
#
_entry.id   AF-A0A3R6YUN6-F1
#
_cell.length_a   1.000
_cell.length_b   1.000
_cell.length_c   1.000
_cell.angle_alpha   90.00
_cell.angle_beta   90.00
_cell.angle_gamma   90.00
#
_symmetry.space_group_name_H-M   'P 1'
#
loop_
_entity.id
_entity.type
_entity.pdbx_description
1 polymer ?
#
loop_
_entity_poly.entity_id
_entity_poly.type
_entity_poly.pdbx_seq_one_letter_code
_entity_poly.pdbx_strand_id
1 'polypeptide(L)'
;MLEPLPERGTFLYVVVEQSMPVYVAPSFVTAQFTSFPVNTIILGKERLYGEDNVIFVELSGHHEGQYVRESTRDGTPCLQRLEIVHTLLAFVITRPTPLSLWPSPSVPSNSLYKAYPHDIVSIEATVVDLEARTYGRLEQSKLWVHLDDWGPLIRLTIDTNPQFNANNTNLGVPLIELPAFSLVKSNAAVSLDSSTTFVRTTVPSSHGNESDLHGWLALTDVAPLENPPPRIAEGPAGKLIQLVLQQAGMMALVLDEVQETGYVSQRMFMRHLPRRFERQLFNCVQKGRRIHRMALGPRGEWYCSGAKPDGTGDCCWASDDVPPRFRAEMEPNSLVTFGDNNEYAMVLGSGGVLSSNISTSLLHRLKRAHPTVRARAMIYTRHSESSRDLESHEPIYEQDAFLNEHGYAWDYVLVFPMSTMHRKPSIEDICHRLHAAGLSLKLFYSSMSKNKAVRRLVFCLVRAPPDLLMKEADRISLNMLLDERALMEAALQGYPLQNIQPFPIQDTLGLYDMGPYTSIHIKYSCRDDMQRLYLKRGPMNSLFSSTQRMLLTKSIMTNTHGGAGLDLYKILHNNTLAAFYPAHEPTERSELAAAWLSWHFWPWQQPLSSIQSYFGSKIALYFAFLAHYTTWLMGAGVVGLGLWIPQLVLPNSGLRDQVVVGCSSVWIVIWATLLMKSWGRYNATLAPMTGRPMLYFDKREKLNRMCWSWLLLCGLIGLVAGLVSMNFYLQNYLIEAKYSIRVGSWDFLIGGPVANLANVAQIAVMFQIYDSVCVQLNEIENHATESEHEGAFILKSILFHVINNFAALFYVMFVKRYIGVQCMNNDCLGELRISLLFIFGLQMLWGNLQQVLLPRLWSLWTACRVGHPQDHIHPLEEEFYLADYGWLGTFYDYLELVLQFGYTILFIGAFPATPLLSLINNVCEIRIDAYRLLNEYRRPTPRQAATAGQWVTVLEVLVTLSIFTNGFFLVYSSNVFDFSDNTIEGDLAKLRLFVLYVATLLLFRYSVSRYWENVPERIQVQLKRQDFLSSKILGREADEVVPQFVRSESFQFKIDSMDNRPAFV
;
A
#
# COMPACT_ATOMS: atom_id res chain seq x y z
N MET A 1 -53.13 30.18 -30.97
CA MET A 1 -51.79 29.72 -30.54
C MET A 1 -51.68 30.12 -29.08
N LEU A 2 -51.59 29.16 -28.17
CA LEU A 2 -51.48 29.43 -26.72
C LEU A 2 -50.06 29.95 -26.43
N GLU A 3 -49.93 30.98 -25.58
CA GLU A 3 -48.63 31.48 -25.11
C GLU A 3 -47.82 30.33 -24.46
N PRO A 4 -46.49 30.29 -24.64
CA PRO A 4 -45.65 29.27 -24.01
C PRO A 4 -45.60 29.50 -22.49
N LEU A 5 -46.48 28.82 -21.75
CA LEU A 5 -46.46 28.74 -20.28
C LEU A 5 -45.99 27.34 -19.84
N PRO A 6 -45.32 27.21 -18.67
CA PRO A 6 -45.12 28.24 -17.66
C PRO A 6 -44.00 29.26 -17.99
N GLU A 7 -44.26 30.54 -17.74
CA GLU A 7 -43.26 31.62 -17.81
C GLU A 7 -42.74 31.88 -16.39
N ARG A 8 -41.47 31.60 -16.13
CA ARG A 8 -40.81 31.83 -14.83
C ARG A 8 -40.02 33.14 -14.86
N GLY A 9 -40.28 34.03 -13.91
CA GLY A 9 -39.65 35.35 -13.85
C GLY A 9 -40.23 36.23 -12.75
N THR A 10 -39.55 37.34 -12.44
CA THR A 10 -40.12 38.35 -11.54
C THR A 10 -40.98 39.29 -12.36
N PHE A 11 -42.30 39.20 -12.20
CA PHE A 11 -43.27 40.03 -12.91
C PHE A 11 -43.91 41.02 -11.93
N LEU A 12 -44.18 42.24 -12.38
CA LEU A 12 -44.96 43.20 -11.61
C LEU A 12 -46.30 43.44 -12.30
N TYR A 13 -47.36 43.37 -11.51
CA TYR A 13 -48.72 43.58 -11.96
C TYR A 13 -49.40 44.64 -11.10
N VAL A 14 -50.34 45.37 -11.67
CA VAL A 14 -51.25 46.26 -10.92
C VAL A 14 -52.68 45.76 -11.08
N VAL A 15 -53.46 45.81 -9.99
CA VAL A 15 -54.90 45.47 -9.99
C VAL A 15 -55.68 46.65 -10.57
N VAL A 16 -56.43 46.46 -11.68
CA VAL A 16 -57.01 47.58 -12.44
C VAL A 16 -58.52 47.75 -12.26
N GLU A 17 -59.31 46.68 -12.26
CA GLU A 17 -60.78 46.81 -12.38
C GLU A 17 -61.58 46.51 -11.09
N GLN A 18 -61.18 45.51 -10.30
CA GLN A 18 -61.96 45.05 -9.13
C GLN A 18 -61.06 44.47 -8.03
N SER A 19 -61.54 44.43 -6.78
CA SER A 19 -60.82 43.81 -5.67
C SER A 19 -60.51 42.35 -6.00
N MET A 20 -59.23 42.00 -5.97
CA MET A 20 -58.67 40.79 -6.53
C MET A 20 -58.59 39.68 -5.48
N PRO A 21 -59.44 38.63 -5.52
CA PRO A 21 -59.35 37.54 -4.56
C PRO A 21 -58.07 36.73 -4.75
N VAL A 22 -57.51 36.27 -3.63
CA VAL A 22 -56.31 35.44 -3.59
C VAL A 22 -56.69 33.97 -3.49
N TYR A 23 -56.06 33.11 -4.30
CA TYR A 23 -56.37 31.69 -4.38
C TYR A 23 -55.22 30.84 -3.80
N VAL A 24 -55.55 29.68 -3.23
CA VAL A 24 -54.54 28.73 -2.69
C VAL A 24 -54.04 27.75 -3.74
N ALA A 25 -54.79 27.61 -4.84
CA ALA A 25 -54.44 26.79 -6.00
C ALA A 25 -54.87 27.53 -7.27
N PRO A 26 -54.33 27.21 -8.47
CA PRO A 26 -54.73 27.80 -9.73
C PRO A 26 -56.11 27.27 -10.21
N SER A 27 -57.15 27.51 -9.41
CA SER A 27 -58.52 27.07 -9.63
C SER A 27 -59.50 28.08 -9.01
N PHE A 28 -60.68 28.25 -9.62
CA PHE A 28 -61.69 29.18 -9.12
C PHE A 28 -62.38 28.72 -7.82
N VAL A 29 -62.16 27.47 -7.40
CA VAL A 29 -62.85 26.85 -6.25
C VAL A 29 -62.19 27.20 -4.91
N THR A 30 -60.95 27.71 -4.92
CA THR A 30 -60.10 27.84 -3.72
C THR A 30 -59.82 29.29 -3.29
N ALA A 31 -60.78 30.20 -3.50
CA ALA A 31 -60.64 31.61 -3.11
C ALA A 31 -60.61 31.78 -1.58
N GLN A 32 -59.62 32.52 -1.06
CA GLN A 32 -59.57 32.96 0.33
C GLN A 32 -60.38 34.25 0.56
N PHE A 33 -60.70 34.57 1.81
CA PHE A 33 -61.36 35.83 2.21
C PHE A 33 -60.51 37.09 2.01
N THR A 34 -59.23 36.95 1.65
CA THR A 34 -58.30 38.06 1.41
C THR A 34 -58.36 38.50 -0.05
N SER A 35 -58.53 39.81 -0.28
CA SER A 35 -58.53 40.40 -1.62
C SER A 35 -57.60 41.60 -1.70
N PHE A 36 -56.84 41.74 -2.78
CA PHE A 36 -56.06 42.95 -3.04
C PHE A 36 -56.96 44.07 -3.59
N PRO A 37 -56.93 45.29 -3.02
CA PRO A 37 -57.69 46.40 -3.55
C PRO A 37 -57.15 46.86 -4.92
N VAL A 38 -57.98 47.60 -5.67
CA VAL A 38 -57.59 48.25 -6.92
C VAL A 38 -56.40 49.20 -6.68
N ASN A 39 -55.50 49.35 -7.66
CA ASN A 39 -54.22 50.06 -7.59
C ASN A 39 -53.17 49.41 -6.65
N THR A 40 -53.34 48.14 -6.26
CA THR A 40 -52.29 47.41 -5.55
C THR A 40 -51.31 46.80 -6.54
N ILE A 41 -50.02 47.05 -6.33
CA ILE A 41 -48.93 46.41 -7.08
C ILE A 41 -48.61 45.05 -6.46
N ILE A 42 -48.57 44.03 -7.31
CA ILE A 42 -48.42 42.62 -6.95
C ILE A 42 -47.16 42.06 -7.63
N LEU A 43 -46.38 41.29 -6.87
CA LEU A 43 -45.16 40.63 -7.34
C LEU A 43 -45.44 39.16 -7.73
N GLY A 44 -45.33 38.84 -9.01
CA GLY A 44 -45.49 37.49 -9.56
C GLY A 44 -44.15 36.77 -9.75
N LYS A 45 -44.16 35.45 -9.53
CA LYS A 45 -43.00 34.53 -9.64
C LYS A 45 -43.10 33.60 -10.85
N GLU A 46 -44.30 33.11 -11.14
CA GLU A 46 -44.53 32.13 -12.21
C GLU A 46 -45.94 32.36 -12.79
N ARG A 47 -46.06 32.38 -14.11
CA ARG A 47 -47.35 32.35 -14.81
C ARG A 47 -47.66 30.91 -15.22
N LEU A 48 -48.86 30.43 -14.96
CA LEU A 48 -49.28 29.05 -15.22
C LEU A 48 -50.76 28.95 -15.62
N TYR A 49 -51.10 27.89 -16.35
CA TYR A 49 -52.48 27.57 -16.67
C TYR A 49 -53.19 26.90 -15.49
N GLY A 50 -54.35 27.43 -15.10
CA GLY A 50 -55.27 26.75 -14.19
C GLY A 50 -56.16 25.75 -14.91
N GLU A 51 -56.97 25.00 -14.15
CA GLU A 51 -57.85 23.92 -14.66
C GLU A 51 -58.82 24.38 -15.77
N ASP A 52 -59.21 25.66 -15.76
CA ASP A 52 -60.16 26.26 -16.70
C ASP A 52 -59.48 26.97 -17.91
N ASN A 53 -58.20 26.69 -18.22
CA ASN A 53 -57.39 27.38 -19.24
C ASN A 53 -57.20 28.90 -19.01
N VAL A 54 -57.52 29.40 -17.82
CA VAL A 54 -57.25 30.79 -17.41
C VAL A 54 -55.83 30.88 -16.84
N ILE A 55 -55.14 31.98 -17.11
CA ILE A 55 -53.77 32.21 -16.64
C ILE A 55 -53.81 32.69 -15.18
N PHE A 56 -53.11 31.98 -14.32
CA PHE A 56 -52.84 32.35 -12.94
C PHE A 56 -51.38 32.77 -12.79
N VAL A 57 -51.17 33.76 -11.91
CA VAL A 57 -49.86 34.26 -11.50
C VAL A 57 -49.63 33.80 -10.07
N GLU A 58 -48.61 32.97 -9.85
CA GLU A 58 -48.10 32.66 -8.52
C GLU A 58 -47.41 33.89 -7.94
N LEU A 59 -47.74 34.23 -6.71
CA LEU A 59 -47.17 35.37 -6.00
C LEU A 59 -45.78 35.05 -5.43
N SER A 60 -44.97 36.08 -5.22
CA SER A 60 -43.63 36.00 -4.63
C SER A 60 -43.58 36.66 -3.25
N GLY A 61 -42.62 36.28 -2.41
CA GLY A 61 -42.39 36.91 -1.10
C GLY A 61 -43.31 36.39 0.00
N HIS A 62 -43.98 37.28 0.74
CA HIS A 62 -44.82 36.90 1.89
C HIS A 62 -46.10 36.14 1.52
N HIS A 63 -46.49 36.20 0.24
CA HIS A 63 -47.65 35.50 -0.33
C HIS A 63 -47.24 34.34 -1.24
N GLU A 64 -45.99 33.86 -1.13
CA GLU A 64 -45.48 32.75 -1.95
C GLU A 64 -46.32 31.48 -1.78
N GLY A 65 -46.68 30.84 -2.89
CA GLY A 65 -47.64 29.72 -2.93
C GLY A 65 -49.12 30.13 -2.99
N GLN A 66 -49.42 31.42 -3.12
CA GLN A 66 -50.75 31.93 -3.42
C GLN A 66 -50.84 32.39 -4.88
N TYR A 67 -52.05 32.39 -5.45
CA TYR A 67 -52.28 32.64 -6.88
C TYR A 67 -53.30 33.75 -7.09
N VAL A 68 -53.12 34.51 -8.16
CA VAL A 68 -54.06 35.54 -8.62
C VAL A 68 -54.34 35.33 -10.11
N ARG A 69 -55.60 35.47 -10.55
CA ARG A 69 -55.95 35.33 -11.97
C ARG A 69 -55.58 36.59 -12.76
N GLU A 70 -55.11 36.41 -14.00
CA GLU A 70 -54.77 37.52 -14.91
C GLU A 70 -56.02 38.12 -15.56
N SER A 71 -57.05 37.31 -15.82
CA SER A 71 -58.33 37.71 -16.41
C SER A 71 -59.55 37.04 -15.76
N THR A 72 -60.73 37.59 -15.99
CA THR A 72 -62.02 36.95 -15.63
C THR A 72 -62.35 35.79 -16.59
N ARG A 73 -63.35 34.96 -16.24
CA ARG A 73 -63.86 33.90 -17.14
C ARG A 73 -64.35 34.43 -18.50
N ASP A 74 -64.75 35.70 -18.56
CA ASP A 74 -65.23 36.37 -19.76
C ASP A 74 -64.10 37.05 -20.55
N GLY A 75 -62.84 36.92 -20.10
CA GLY A 75 -61.66 37.43 -20.78
C GLY A 75 -61.29 38.88 -20.45
N THR A 76 -61.95 39.54 -19.49
CA THR A 76 -61.56 40.91 -19.08
C THR A 76 -60.28 40.88 -18.22
N PRO A 77 -59.26 41.70 -18.53
CA PRO A 77 -57.99 41.70 -17.78
C PRO A 77 -58.19 42.28 -16.38
N CYS A 78 -57.92 41.49 -15.34
CA CYS A 78 -57.96 41.94 -13.95
C CYS A 78 -56.61 42.51 -13.48
N LEU A 79 -55.53 42.02 -14.09
CA LEU A 79 -54.17 42.46 -13.84
C LEU A 79 -53.59 43.12 -15.10
N GLN A 80 -52.90 44.24 -14.92
CA GLN A 80 -52.09 44.85 -15.97
C GLN A 80 -50.61 44.69 -15.60
N ARG A 81 -49.82 44.12 -16.52
CA ARG A 81 -48.37 43.98 -16.35
C ARG A 81 -47.73 45.36 -16.41
N LEU A 82 -46.94 45.71 -15.40
CA LEU A 82 -46.16 46.95 -15.37
C LEU A 82 -44.83 46.73 -16.10
N GLU A 83 -44.41 47.74 -16.86
CA GLU A 83 -43.11 47.74 -17.53
C GLU A 83 -42.02 48.09 -16.50
N ILE A 84 -41.01 47.23 -16.40
CA ILE A 84 -39.86 47.43 -15.53
C ILE A 84 -38.73 48.02 -16.37
N VAL A 85 -38.36 49.26 -16.09
CA VAL A 85 -37.25 49.92 -16.77
C VAL A 85 -35.97 49.60 -16.01
N HIS A 86 -35.18 48.65 -16.53
CA HIS A 86 -33.88 48.32 -15.97
C HIS A 86 -32.86 49.40 -16.33
N THR A 87 -32.51 50.23 -15.35
CA THR A 87 -31.48 51.27 -15.50
C THR A 87 -30.66 51.33 -14.22
N LEU A 88 -29.34 51.48 -14.36
CA LEU A 88 -28.44 51.70 -13.23
C LEU A 88 -28.31 53.20 -12.96
N LEU A 89 -28.95 53.68 -11.90
CA LEU A 89 -28.90 55.08 -11.47
C LEU A 89 -28.30 55.15 -10.05
N ALA A 90 -27.44 56.14 -9.80
CA ALA A 90 -26.84 56.38 -8.49
C ALA A 90 -27.31 57.74 -7.93
N PHE A 91 -27.67 57.73 -6.66
CA PHE A 91 -28.22 58.89 -5.95
C PHE A 91 -27.52 59.08 -4.60
N VAL A 92 -27.35 60.34 -4.18
CA VAL A 92 -26.99 60.68 -2.79
C VAL A 92 -28.25 60.98 -2.01
N ILE A 93 -28.42 60.32 -0.87
CA ILE A 93 -29.56 60.57 0.02
C ILE A 93 -29.34 61.87 0.78
N THR A 94 -30.31 62.78 0.69
CA THR A 94 -30.25 64.09 1.37
C THR A 94 -31.04 64.14 2.67
N ARG A 95 -31.99 63.22 2.86
CA ARG A 95 -32.86 63.11 4.04
C ARG A 95 -33.10 61.65 4.39
N PRO A 96 -33.31 61.31 5.67
CA PRO A 96 -33.55 59.93 6.05
C PRO A 96 -34.88 59.42 5.48
N THR A 97 -34.83 58.36 4.67
CA THR A 97 -36.01 57.80 3.97
C THR A 97 -36.24 56.34 4.36
N PRO A 98 -37.49 55.94 4.68
CA PRO A 98 -37.82 54.53 4.91
C PRO A 98 -37.68 53.70 3.62
N LEU A 99 -37.13 52.50 3.74
CA LEU A 99 -37.05 51.51 2.66
C LEU A 99 -38.17 50.49 2.85
N SER A 100 -38.90 50.12 1.80
CA SER A 100 -39.97 49.13 1.87
C SER A 100 -39.54 47.80 1.24
N LEU A 101 -40.14 46.68 1.64
CA LEU A 101 -39.98 45.39 0.93
C LEU A 101 -40.89 45.27 -0.29
N TRP A 102 -41.80 46.23 -0.47
CA TRP A 102 -42.90 46.18 -1.44
C TRP A 102 -43.12 47.56 -2.07
N PRO A 103 -43.22 47.67 -3.41
CA PRO A 103 -43.56 48.91 -4.08
C PRO A 103 -45.08 49.11 -4.05
N SER A 104 -45.67 49.35 -2.88
CA SER A 104 -47.12 49.54 -2.75
C SER A 104 -47.49 50.74 -1.87
N PRO A 105 -48.42 51.60 -2.30
CA PRO A 105 -48.91 52.73 -1.51
C PRO A 105 -49.89 52.34 -0.39
N SER A 106 -50.48 51.13 -0.44
CA SER A 106 -51.62 50.73 0.40
C SER A 106 -51.24 49.89 1.63
N VAL A 107 -49.98 49.45 1.74
CA VAL A 107 -49.48 48.69 2.90
C VAL A 107 -48.49 49.59 3.66
N PRO A 108 -48.87 50.14 4.83
CA PRO A 108 -47.93 50.89 5.65
C PRO A 108 -46.84 49.93 6.15
N SER A 109 -45.68 49.95 5.51
CA SER A 109 -44.53 49.19 5.99
C SER A 109 -44.01 49.85 7.25
N ASN A 110 -44.22 49.23 8.41
CA ASN A 110 -43.35 49.42 9.57
C ASN A 110 -41.96 48.89 9.18
N SER A 111 -41.20 49.66 8.40
CA SER A 111 -39.91 49.21 7.92
C SER A 111 -38.84 49.41 8.97
N LEU A 112 -38.15 48.31 9.31
CA LEU A 112 -36.95 48.29 10.16
C LEU A 112 -35.73 48.97 9.50
N TYR A 113 -35.82 49.31 8.21
CA TYR A 113 -34.71 49.81 7.40
C TYR A 113 -34.96 51.26 6.97
N LYS A 114 -34.09 52.17 7.41
CA LYS A 114 -34.03 53.57 6.98
C LYS A 114 -32.67 53.82 6.35
N ALA A 115 -32.65 54.49 5.21
CA ALA A 115 -31.43 54.99 4.62
C ALA A 115 -31.16 56.40 5.17
N TYR A 116 -29.90 56.73 5.45
CA TYR A 116 -29.52 57.95 6.17
C TYR A 116 -28.90 59.01 5.22
N PRO A 117 -28.90 60.30 5.60
CA PRO A 117 -28.25 61.34 4.82
C PRO A 117 -26.77 61.02 4.53
N HIS A 118 -26.32 61.31 3.30
CA HIS A 118 -24.99 61.02 2.74
C HIS A 118 -24.73 59.57 2.32
N ASP A 119 -25.69 58.66 2.49
CA ASP A 119 -25.60 57.33 1.87
C ASP A 119 -25.75 57.45 0.35
N ILE A 120 -24.87 56.76 -0.40
CA ILE A 120 -25.01 56.59 -1.86
C ILE A 120 -25.79 55.31 -2.10
N VAL A 121 -26.85 55.43 -2.88
CA VAL A 121 -27.74 54.31 -3.17
C VAL A 121 -27.90 54.15 -4.67
N SER A 122 -27.72 52.90 -5.14
CA SER A 122 -27.92 52.54 -6.54
C SER A 122 -29.28 51.85 -6.74
N ILE A 123 -29.93 52.21 -7.84
CA ILE A 123 -31.21 51.68 -8.28
C ILE A 123 -30.97 50.87 -9.55
N GLU A 124 -31.44 49.63 -9.58
CA GLU A 124 -31.26 48.71 -10.72
C GLU A 124 -32.49 48.64 -11.65
N ALA A 125 -33.65 49.04 -11.14
CA ALA A 125 -34.91 49.02 -11.86
C ALA A 125 -35.85 50.11 -11.34
N THR A 126 -36.56 50.79 -12.24
CA THR A 126 -37.63 51.73 -11.89
C THR A 126 -38.96 51.26 -12.46
N VAL A 127 -40.02 51.50 -11.70
CA VAL A 127 -41.39 51.14 -12.03
C VAL A 127 -42.26 52.36 -11.78
N VAL A 128 -43.12 52.68 -12.75
CA VAL A 128 -44.08 53.78 -12.63
C VAL A 128 -45.47 53.16 -12.43
N ASP A 129 -46.15 53.59 -11.37
CA ASP A 129 -47.53 53.20 -11.08
C ASP A 129 -48.55 53.94 -11.98
N LEU A 130 -49.81 53.50 -12.02
CA LEU A 130 -50.88 54.12 -12.80
C LEU A 130 -51.17 55.59 -12.40
N GLU A 131 -50.82 55.98 -11.18
CA GLU A 131 -50.88 57.36 -10.67
C GLU A 131 -49.59 58.17 -10.94
N ALA A 132 -48.71 57.70 -11.83
CA ALA A 132 -47.43 58.31 -12.20
C ALA A 132 -46.39 58.44 -11.07
N ARG A 133 -46.56 57.71 -9.96
CA ARG A 133 -45.56 57.58 -8.88
C ARG A 133 -44.43 56.68 -9.31
N THR A 134 -43.18 57.08 -9.04
CA THR A 134 -42.00 56.29 -9.44
C THR A 134 -41.39 55.55 -8.25
N TYR A 135 -41.28 54.23 -8.37
CA TYR A 135 -40.62 53.36 -7.40
C TYR A 135 -39.30 52.83 -7.98
N GLY A 136 -38.24 52.90 -7.19
CA GLY A 136 -36.93 52.32 -7.53
C GLY A 136 -36.64 51.09 -6.69
N ARG A 137 -36.09 50.04 -7.32
CA ARG A 137 -35.55 48.87 -6.63
C ARG A 137 -34.06 49.07 -6.36
N LEU A 138 -33.64 48.87 -5.12
CA LEU A 138 -32.24 48.96 -4.74
C LEU A 138 -31.44 47.77 -5.29
N GLU A 139 -30.27 48.08 -5.87
CA GLU A 139 -29.39 47.11 -6.53
C GLU A 139 -29.07 45.90 -5.63
N GLN A 140 -29.19 44.69 -6.18
CA GLN A 140 -28.94 43.42 -5.48
C GLN A 140 -29.71 43.22 -4.15
N SER A 141 -30.83 43.92 -3.96
CA SER A 141 -31.65 43.77 -2.77
C SER A 141 -33.13 43.50 -3.13
N LYS A 142 -33.91 43.18 -2.10
CA LYS A 142 -35.38 43.05 -2.18
C LYS A 142 -36.10 44.34 -1.79
N LEU A 143 -35.36 45.42 -1.54
CA LEU A 143 -35.89 46.68 -1.03
C LEU A 143 -36.26 47.62 -2.17
N TRP A 144 -37.41 48.26 -2.00
CA TRP A 144 -37.99 49.26 -2.89
C TRP A 144 -38.05 50.61 -2.17
N VAL A 145 -38.06 51.67 -2.96
CA VAL A 145 -38.15 53.03 -2.44
C VAL A 145 -38.99 53.91 -3.35
N HIS A 146 -39.74 54.81 -2.75
CA HIS A 146 -40.49 55.84 -3.46
C HIS A 146 -39.54 57.00 -3.80
N LEU A 147 -39.34 57.25 -5.09
CA LEU A 147 -38.36 58.25 -5.55
C LEU A 147 -38.83 59.69 -5.32
N ASP A 148 -40.14 59.92 -5.25
CA ASP A 148 -40.70 61.27 -5.03
C ASP A 148 -40.55 61.73 -3.56
N ASP A 149 -40.29 60.82 -2.61
CA ASP A 149 -40.04 61.13 -1.19
C ASP A 149 -38.63 61.69 -0.94
N TRP A 150 -37.71 61.58 -1.91
CA TRP A 150 -36.28 61.84 -1.74
C TRP A 150 -35.87 63.33 -1.86
N GLY A 151 -36.79 64.23 -2.20
CA GLY A 151 -36.47 65.65 -2.45
C GLY A 151 -35.62 65.85 -3.73
N PRO A 152 -34.99 67.03 -3.93
CA PRO A 152 -34.17 67.27 -5.12
C PRO A 152 -32.93 66.39 -5.08
N LEU A 153 -33.00 65.28 -5.78
CA LEU A 153 -31.91 64.33 -5.94
C LEU A 153 -30.84 64.91 -6.85
N ILE A 154 -29.59 64.98 -6.37
CA ILE A 154 -28.45 65.19 -7.27
C ILE A 154 -28.18 63.87 -7.95
N ARG A 155 -28.64 63.74 -9.19
CA ARG A 155 -28.25 62.63 -10.06
C ARG A 155 -26.75 62.75 -10.31
N LEU A 156 -25.99 61.75 -9.86
CA LEU A 156 -24.55 61.73 -10.07
C LEU A 156 -24.27 61.30 -11.52
N THR A 157 -23.36 62.02 -12.17
CA THR A 157 -22.91 61.67 -13.52
C THR A 157 -22.09 60.39 -13.42
N ILE A 158 -22.56 59.33 -14.05
CA ILE A 158 -21.86 58.05 -14.09
C ILE A 158 -20.88 58.11 -15.25
N ASP A 159 -19.58 58.09 -14.94
CA ASP A 159 -18.56 57.90 -15.96
C ASP A 159 -18.45 56.42 -16.27
N THR A 160 -18.73 56.07 -17.53
CA THR A 160 -18.67 54.70 -18.03
C THR A 160 -17.28 54.44 -18.61
N ASN A 161 -16.56 53.46 -18.05
CA ASN A 161 -15.23 52.97 -18.46
C ASN A 161 -13.93 53.62 -17.91
N PRO A 162 -13.86 54.23 -16.72
CA PRO A 162 -12.55 54.57 -16.16
C PRO A 162 -11.90 53.38 -15.43
N GLN A 163 -10.58 53.22 -15.59
CA GLN A 163 -9.78 52.30 -14.79
C GLN A 163 -9.15 53.06 -13.61
N PHE A 164 -9.28 52.49 -12.42
CA PHE A 164 -8.80 53.09 -11.19
C PHE A 164 -7.78 52.18 -10.50
N ASN A 165 -6.80 52.80 -9.85
CA ASN A 165 -5.86 52.10 -8.99
C ASN A 165 -6.35 52.21 -7.54
N ALA A 166 -6.64 51.08 -6.92
CA ALA A 166 -7.31 51.02 -5.63
C ALA A 166 -6.32 50.85 -4.46
N ASN A 167 -6.50 51.64 -3.41
CA ASN A 167 -5.90 51.44 -2.08
C ASN A 167 -7.00 51.03 -1.08
N ASN A 168 -6.66 50.22 -0.08
CA ASN A 168 -7.62 49.68 0.88
C ASN A 168 -8.29 50.79 1.69
N THR A 169 -9.63 50.81 1.70
CA THR A 169 -10.41 51.56 2.70
C THR A 169 -11.66 50.80 3.13
N ASN A 170 -12.17 51.16 4.31
CA ASN A 170 -13.33 50.58 4.99
C ASN A 170 -14.61 51.32 4.61
N LEU A 171 -15.67 50.59 4.23
CA LEU A 171 -17.05 50.75 4.74
C LEU A 171 -18.05 49.83 3.98
N GLY A 172 -18.65 48.88 4.71
CA GLY A 172 -20.09 48.99 4.94
C GLY A 172 -21.10 48.03 4.30
N VAL A 173 -20.79 47.10 3.38
CA VAL A 173 -21.64 45.94 2.97
C VAL A 173 -20.69 44.87 2.37
N PRO A 174 -20.94 43.54 2.53
CA PRO A 174 -19.92 42.59 3.02
C PRO A 174 -18.50 42.88 2.48
N LEU A 175 -17.64 43.31 3.41
CA LEU A 175 -16.28 43.74 3.13
C LEU A 175 -15.46 42.61 2.50
N ILE A 176 -15.21 42.69 1.20
CA ILE A 176 -14.13 41.95 0.56
C ILE A 176 -12.92 42.87 0.54
N GLU A 177 -11.89 42.52 1.30
CA GLU A 177 -10.61 43.25 1.27
C GLU A 177 -9.92 43.01 -0.07
N LEU A 178 -9.82 44.04 -0.91
CA LEU A 178 -8.94 44.02 -2.06
C LEU A 178 -7.47 44.15 -1.60
N PRO A 179 -6.49 43.59 -2.32
CA PRO A 179 -5.08 43.88 -2.08
C PRO A 179 -4.76 45.36 -2.41
N ALA A 180 -3.89 45.99 -1.64
CA ALA A 180 -3.40 47.33 -1.94
C ALA A 180 -2.79 47.40 -3.36
N PHE A 181 -3.07 48.49 -4.09
CA PHE A 181 -2.65 48.76 -5.47
C PHE A 181 -3.26 47.82 -6.54
N SER A 182 -4.51 47.41 -6.33
CA SER A 182 -5.24 46.63 -7.33
C SER A 182 -5.77 47.51 -8.45
N LEU A 183 -5.52 47.11 -9.70
CA LEU A 183 -6.18 47.71 -10.88
C LEU A 183 -7.62 47.22 -10.93
N VAL A 184 -8.57 48.13 -10.68
CA VAL A 184 -10.00 47.83 -10.72
C VAL A 184 -10.57 48.36 -12.02
N LYS A 185 -11.09 47.44 -12.85
CA LYS A 185 -11.91 47.79 -14.00
C LYS A 185 -13.34 48.01 -13.51
N SER A 186 -13.91 49.14 -13.89
CA SER A 186 -15.28 49.49 -13.55
C SER A 186 -16.09 49.90 -14.77
N ASN A 187 -17.36 49.52 -14.73
CA ASN A 187 -18.34 49.91 -15.74
C ASN A 187 -19.03 51.23 -15.36
N ALA A 188 -18.91 51.67 -14.10
CA ALA A 188 -19.55 52.88 -13.58
C ALA A 188 -18.74 53.46 -12.41
N ALA A 189 -18.41 54.75 -12.48
CA ALA A 189 -17.79 55.48 -11.37
C ALA A 189 -18.54 56.77 -11.06
N VAL A 190 -18.49 57.16 -9.80
CA VAL A 190 -19.17 58.32 -9.22
C VAL A 190 -18.17 59.03 -8.31
N SER A 191 -17.81 60.27 -8.61
CA SER A 191 -16.97 61.07 -7.72
C SER A 191 -17.85 61.95 -6.83
N LEU A 192 -17.65 61.87 -5.52
CA LEU A 192 -18.38 62.70 -4.55
C LEU A 192 -17.66 64.05 -4.34
N ASP A 193 -16.33 63.99 -4.18
CA ASP A 193 -15.42 65.11 -3.95
C ASP A 193 -14.05 64.83 -4.61
N SER A 194 -13.13 65.81 -4.68
CA SER A 194 -11.79 65.67 -5.28
C SER A 194 -10.89 64.59 -4.65
N SER A 195 -11.28 64.05 -3.50
CA SER A 195 -10.53 63.04 -2.74
C SER A 195 -11.19 61.65 -2.71
N THR A 196 -12.48 61.53 -3.02
CA THR A 196 -13.25 60.30 -2.84
C THR A 196 -14.07 59.96 -4.08
N THR A 197 -13.72 58.84 -4.72
CA THR A 197 -14.40 58.30 -5.90
C THR A 197 -14.95 56.92 -5.60
N PHE A 198 -16.24 56.72 -5.83
CA PHE A 198 -16.92 55.44 -5.70
C PHE A 198 -16.95 54.72 -7.04
N VAL A 199 -16.65 53.43 -7.02
CA VAL A 199 -16.44 52.64 -8.24
C VAL A 199 -17.21 51.34 -8.14
N ARG A 200 -18.04 51.04 -9.14
CA ARG A 200 -18.79 49.78 -9.23
C ARG A 200 -17.89 48.63 -9.70
N THR A 201 -17.82 47.57 -8.92
CA THR A 201 -16.98 46.40 -9.24
C THR A 201 -17.76 45.09 -9.09
N THR A 202 -17.27 44.05 -9.76
CA THR A 202 -17.85 42.71 -9.77
C THR A 202 -16.82 41.75 -9.18
N VAL A 203 -17.16 41.07 -8.08
CA VAL A 203 -16.28 40.09 -7.45
C VAL A 203 -16.80 38.68 -7.75
N PRO A 204 -16.00 37.82 -8.41
CA PRO A 204 -16.42 36.45 -8.70
C PRO A 204 -16.53 35.64 -7.41
N SER A 205 -17.62 34.88 -7.28
CA SER A 205 -17.86 33.99 -6.13
C SER A 205 -16.82 32.87 -6.08
N SER A 206 -16.25 32.59 -4.90
CA SER A 206 -15.27 31.52 -4.67
C SER A 206 -15.89 30.12 -4.58
N HIS A 207 -17.22 30.03 -4.59
CA HIS A 207 -17.96 28.77 -4.64
C HIS A 207 -18.81 28.76 -5.92
N GLY A 208 -18.44 27.88 -6.86
CA GLY A 208 -18.93 27.83 -8.24
C GLY A 208 -20.43 27.54 -8.46
N ASN A 209 -21.29 27.80 -7.47
CA ASN A 209 -22.74 27.68 -7.56
C ASN A 209 -23.50 28.96 -7.16
N GLU A 210 -22.82 30.07 -6.83
CA GLU A 210 -23.49 31.37 -6.54
C GLU A 210 -23.11 32.45 -7.56
N SER A 211 -24.07 33.29 -7.93
CA SER A 211 -23.92 34.42 -8.86
C SER A 211 -22.84 35.42 -8.40
N ASP A 212 -22.08 35.98 -9.34
CA ASP A 212 -21.09 37.02 -9.07
C ASP A 212 -21.67 38.16 -8.23
N LEU A 213 -20.95 38.55 -7.17
CA LEU A 213 -21.34 39.65 -6.30
C LEU A 213 -21.01 40.98 -6.99
N HIS A 214 -21.91 41.96 -6.95
CA HIS A 214 -21.68 43.30 -7.49
C HIS A 214 -21.75 44.31 -6.36
N GLY A 215 -20.81 45.25 -6.29
CA GLY A 215 -20.75 46.20 -5.18
C GLY A 215 -20.06 47.50 -5.54
N TRP A 216 -20.24 48.51 -4.70
CA TRP A 216 -19.59 49.81 -4.81
C TRP A 216 -18.40 49.89 -3.86
N LEU A 217 -17.27 50.37 -4.37
CA LEU A 217 -16.02 50.48 -3.65
C LEU A 217 -15.64 51.97 -3.51
N ALA A 218 -15.39 52.43 -2.28
CA ALA A 218 -14.89 53.77 -2.02
C ALA A 218 -13.36 53.82 -2.23
N LEU A 219 -12.88 54.77 -3.03
CA LEU A 219 -11.46 54.97 -3.28
C LEU A 219 -11.03 56.37 -2.85
N THR A 220 -9.98 56.42 -2.02
CA THR A 220 -9.28 57.63 -1.60
C THR A 220 -7.95 57.74 -2.35
N ASP A 221 -7.66 58.90 -2.94
CA ASP A 221 -6.40 59.24 -3.66
C ASP A 221 -6.06 58.35 -4.88
N VAL A 222 -6.71 58.58 -6.03
CA VAL A 222 -6.49 57.79 -7.26
C VAL A 222 -6.06 58.66 -8.44
N ALA A 223 -5.08 58.19 -9.23
CA ALA A 223 -4.75 58.74 -10.55
C ALA A 223 -5.49 57.95 -11.64
N PRO A 224 -6.43 58.56 -12.39
CA PRO A 224 -7.15 57.90 -13.48
C PRO A 224 -6.23 57.64 -14.68
N LEU A 225 -6.38 56.48 -15.33
CA LEU A 225 -5.75 56.22 -16.62
C LEU A 225 -6.68 56.75 -17.73
N GLU A 226 -6.26 57.84 -18.40
CA GLU A 226 -7.08 58.56 -19.40
C GLU A 226 -7.43 57.73 -20.64
N ASN A 227 -6.71 56.63 -20.91
CA ASN A 227 -6.99 55.74 -22.03
C ASN A 227 -6.99 54.28 -21.55
N PRO A 228 -8.00 53.47 -21.94
CA PRO A 228 -8.00 52.06 -21.64
C PRO A 228 -6.76 51.41 -22.28
N PRO A 229 -5.95 50.63 -21.54
CA PRO A 229 -4.97 49.76 -22.18
C PRO A 229 -5.71 48.84 -23.17
N PRO A 230 -5.15 48.58 -24.37
CA PRO A 230 -5.82 47.76 -25.37
C PRO A 230 -6.19 46.39 -24.76
N ARG A 231 -7.38 45.89 -25.15
CA ARG A 231 -8.05 44.72 -24.55
C ARG A 231 -7.05 43.61 -24.22
N ILE A 232 -7.10 43.10 -22.99
CA ILE A 232 -6.55 41.79 -22.64
C ILE A 232 -7.37 40.75 -23.43
N ALA A 233 -6.83 40.37 -24.59
CA ALA A 233 -7.21 39.25 -25.45
C ALA A 233 -8.67 38.76 -25.37
N GLU A 234 -9.53 39.33 -26.23
CA GLU A 234 -10.72 38.64 -26.76
C GLU A 234 -10.50 38.49 -28.29
N GLY A 235 -9.74 37.48 -28.70
CA GLY A 235 -9.55 37.11 -30.12
C GLY A 235 -8.27 37.62 -30.84
N PRO A 236 -7.90 37.03 -32.00
CA PRO A 236 -6.61 37.24 -32.67
C PRO A 236 -6.62 38.47 -33.60
N ALA A 237 -5.55 39.19 -33.90
CA ALA A 237 -4.18 39.24 -33.40
C ALA A 237 -3.81 40.74 -33.29
N GLY A 238 -3.08 41.16 -32.24
CA GLY A 238 -2.16 42.28 -32.49
C GLY A 238 -1.58 43.16 -31.39
N LYS A 239 -2.03 43.17 -30.13
CA LYS A 239 -1.32 43.88 -29.04
C LYS A 239 -1.43 43.16 -27.71
N LEU A 240 -0.38 42.46 -27.30
CA LEU A 240 -0.28 41.76 -26.02
C LEU A 240 0.62 42.58 -25.09
N ILE A 241 0.15 42.90 -23.90
CA ILE A 241 1.03 43.33 -22.80
C ILE A 241 1.72 42.07 -22.30
N GLN A 242 3.01 41.92 -22.56
CA GLN A 242 3.70 40.69 -22.17
C GLN A 242 4.21 40.76 -20.73
N LEU A 243 4.69 41.93 -20.27
CA LEU A 243 5.43 42.07 -19.01
C LEU A 243 5.19 43.43 -18.34
N VAL A 244 4.81 43.38 -17.06
CA VAL A 244 4.72 44.54 -16.16
C VAL A 244 5.64 44.31 -14.97
N LEU A 245 6.56 45.23 -14.72
CA LEU A 245 7.38 45.28 -13.52
C LEU A 245 7.05 46.57 -12.75
N GLN A 246 6.64 46.43 -11.50
CA GLN A 246 6.44 47.57 -10.59
C GLN A 246 6.93 47.22 -9.19
N GLN A 247 7.94 47.94 -8.70
CA GLN A 247 8.50 47.72 -7.36
C GLN A 247 9.07 49.04 -6.81
N ALA A 248 8.61 49.46 -5.62
CA ALA A 248 9.11 50.62 -4.87
C ALA A 248 9.25 51.93 -5.70
N GLY A 249 8.25 52.28 -6.51
CA GLY A 249 8.25 53.48 -7.34
C GLY A 249 9.00 53.35 -8.69
N MET A 250 9.60 52.20 -8.97
CA MET A 250 10.20 51.85 -10.26
C MET A 250 9.21 51.06 -11.10
N MET A 251 9.10 51.40 -12.40
CA MET A 251 8.15 50.80 -13.32
C MET A 251 8.81 50.47 -14.66
N ALA A 252 8.54 49.28 -15.19
CA ALA A 252 8.81 48.92 -16.58
C ALA A 252 7.58 48.24 -17.17
N LEU A 253 7.08 48.77 -18.29
CA LEU A 253 5.97 48.23 -19.05
C LEU A 253 6.46 47.93 -20.46
N VAL A 254 6.37 46.67 -20.89
CA VAL A 254 6.75 46.26 -22.25
C VAL A 254 5.52 45.74 -23.00
N LEU A 255 5.25 46.41 -24.11
CA LEU A 255 4.11 46.19 -24.99
C LEU A 255 4.57 45.57 -26.29
N ASP A 256 3.98 44.45 -26.67
CA ASP A 256 4.21 43.84 -27.97
C ASP A 256 3.20 44.42 -28.98
N GLU A 257 3.70 45.07 -30.02
CA GLU A 257 2.92 45.50 -31.18
C GLU A 257 3.16 44.54 -32.34
N VAL A 258 2.13 43.80 -32.76
CA VAL A 258 2.20 42.97 -33.96
C VAL A 258 1.97 43.88 -35.17
N GLN A 259 2.95 43.94 -36.07
CA GLN A 259 2.87 44.65 -37.33
C GLN A 259 2.07 43.83 -38.36
N GLU A 260 1.54 44.50 -39.39
CA GLU A 260 0.74 43.88 -40.46
C GLU A 260 1.47 42.74 -41.21
N THR A 261 2.81 42.75 -41.18
CA THR A 261 3.69 41.70 -41.73
C THR A 261 3.74 40.43 -40.88
N GLY A 262 3.06 40.38 -39.73
CA GLY A 262 3.15 39.31 -38.74
C GLY A 262 4.36 39.41 -37.79
N TYR A 263 5.24 40.40 -37.99
CA TYR A 263 6.37 40.66 -37.10
C TYR A 263 5.95 41.39 -35.82
N VAL A 264 6.45 40.97 -34.67
CA VAL A 264 6.14 41.59 -33.37
C VAL A 264 7.26 42.58 -32.98
N SER A 265 6.94 43.87 -32.91
CA SER A 265 7.84 44.94 -32.42
C SER A 265 7.49 45.32 -30.98
N GLN A 266 8.49 45.42 -30.09
CA GLN A 266 8.25 45.77 -28.67
C GLN A 266 8.41 47.27 -28.42
N ARG A 267 7.42 47.92 -27.80
CA ARG A 267 7.53 49.27 -27.21
C ARG A 267 7.69 49.16 -25.70
N MET A 268 8.59 49.97 -25.12
CA MET A 268 8.89 49.93 -23.69
C MET A 268 8.65 51.29 -23.06
N PHE A 269 7.94 51.33 -21.94
CA PHE A 269 7.77 52.48 -21.07
C PHE A 269 8.48 52.19 -19.76
N MET A 270 9.44 53.03 -19.39
CA MET A 270 10.32 52.81 -18.23
C MET A 270 10.35 54.07 -17.37
N ARG A 271 10.24 53.91 -16.05
CA ARG A 271 10.29 55.00 -15.07
C ARG A 271 11.11 54.58 -13.86
N HIS A 272 12.15 55.36 -13.54
CA HIS A 272 13.03 55.18 -12.37
C HIS A 272 13.76 53.82 -12.26
N LEU A 273 14.06 53.11 -13.37
CA LEU A 273 14.83 51.85 -13.34
C LEU A 273 16.34 52.07 -13.07
N PRO A 274 17.07 51.05 -12.57
CA PRO A 274 18.53 51.09 -12.48
C PRO A 274 19.18 51.30 -13.87
N ARG A 275 20.11 52.26 -13.99
CA ARG A 275 20.74 52.65 -15.27
C ARG A 275 21.33 51.50 -16.08
N ARG A 276 21.92 50.49 -15.41
CA ARG A 276 22.49 49.30 -16.08
C ARG A 276 21.40 48.41 -16.67
N PHE A 277 20.27 48.28 -15.98
CA PHE A 277 19.14 47.49 -16.45
C PHE A 277 18.49 48.16 -17.66
N GLU A 278 18.25 49.46 -17.57
CA GLU A 278 17.72 50.27 -18.67
C GLU A 278 18.60 50.16 -19.93
N ARG A 279 19.92 50.33 -19.81
CA ARG A 279 20.86 50.12 -20.93
C ARG A 279 20.78 48.71 -21.51
N GLN A 280 20.67 47.69 -20.67
CA GLN A 280 20.59 46.31 -21.15
C GLN A 280 19.29 46.07 -21.94
N LEU A 281 18.16 46.59 -21.48
CA LEU A 281 16.88 46.54 -22.20
C LEU A 281 16.99 47.25 -23.56
N PHE A 282 17.59 48.46 -23.60
CA PHE A 282 17.85 49.17 -24.86
C PHE A 282 18.77 48.40 -25.81
N ASN A 283 19.83 47.75 -25.29
CA ASN A 283 20.74 46.92 -26.10
C ASN A 283 20.03 45.70 -26.71
N CYS A 284 19.11 45.07 -25.97
CA CYS A 284 18.30 43.97 -26.48
C CYS A 284 17.41 44.44 -27.63
N VAL A 285 16.77 45.60 -27.49
CA VAL A 285 15.93 46.20 -28.54
C VAL A 285 16.76 46.59 -29.77
N GLN A 286 17.90 47.25 -29.60
CA GLN A 286 18.78 47.62 -30.72
C GLN A 286 19.31 46.41 -31.51
N LYS A 287 19.52 45.27 -30.83
CA LYS A 287 19.94 44.01 -31.46
C LYS A 287 18.77 43.19 -32.03
N GLY A 288 17.57 43.76 -32.09
CA GLY A 288 16.37 43.12 -32.62
C GLY A 288 15.91 41.92 -31.79
N ARG A 289 16.20 41.88 -30.48
CA ARG A 289 15.82 40.78 -29.60
C ARG A 289 14.52 41.11 -28.86
N ARG A 290 13.62 40.12 -28.78
CA ARG A 290 12.34 40.19 -28.06
C ARG A 290 12.52 39.74 -26.62
N ILE A 291 12.16 40.60 -25.68
CA ILE A 291 12.21 40.36 -24.23
C ILE A 291 10.95 39.61 -23.81
N HIS A 292 11.11 38.47 -23.13
CA HIS A 292 9.99 37.60 -22.73
C HIS A 292 9.92 37.34 -21.22
N ARG A 293 10.99 37.63 -20.46
CA ARG A 293 11.00 37.63 -18.99
C ARG A 293 11.84 38.77 -18.45
N MET A 294 11.42 39.33 -17.31
CA MET A 294 12.22 40.24 -16.52
C MET A 294 11.80 40.21 -15.05
N ALA A 295 12.76 40.44 -14.16
CA ALA A 295 12.57 40.53 -12.71
C ALA A 295 13.45 41.64 -12.14
N LEU A 296 12.96 42.32 -11.11
CA LEU A 296 13.66 43.32 -10.32
C LEU A 296 13.59 42.91 -8.85
N GLY A 297 14.64 43.21 -8.09
CA GLY A 297 14.72 42.93 -6.66
C GLY A 297 14.83 44.21 -5.84
N PRO A 298 14.57 44.10 -4.52
CA PRO A 298 14.45 45.25 -3.62
C PRO A 298 15.76 46.04 -3.48
N ARG A 299 16.92 45.43 -3.75
CA ARG A 299 18.24 46.09 -3.71
C ARG A 299 18.71 46.65 -5.05
N GLY A 300 17.86 46.63 -6.08
CA GLY A 300 18.20 47.05 -7.44
C GLY A 300 18.86 45.95 -8.29
N GLU A 301 18.89 44.71 -7.78
CA GLU A 301 19.27 43.53 -8.55
C GLU A 301 18.22 43.19 -9.61
N TRP A 302 18.63 42.72 -10.78
CA TRP A 302 17.72 42.51 -11.91
C TRP A 302 18.10 41.30 -12.75
N TYR A 303 17.11 40.75 -13.45
CA TYR A 303 17.24 39.68 -14.43
C TYR A 303 16.36 40.00 -15.66
N CYS A 304 16.84 39.70 -16.86
CA CYS A 304 16.01 39.67 -18.06
C CYS A 304 16.46 38.60 -19.06
N SER A 305 15.53 38.12 -19.87
CA SER A 305 15.82 37.19 -20.96
C SER A 305 15.17 37.62 -22.28
N GLY A 306 15.89 37.38 -23.37
CA GLY A 306 15.48 37.79 -24.70
C GLY A 306 15.95 36.84 -25.82
N ALA A 307 15.08 36.62 -26.79
CA ALA A 307 15.26 35.76 -27.96
C ALA A 307 15.36 36.59 -29.25
N LYS A 308 15.86 36.03 -30.35
CA LYS A 308 15.64 36.66 -31.67
C LYS A 308 14.18 36.42 -32.14
N PRO A 309 13.68 37.16 -33.15
CA PRO A 309 12.28 37.06 -33.59
C PRO A 309 11.88 35.68 -34.14
N ASP A 310 12.85 34.90 -34.62
CA ASP A 310 12.71 33.53 -35.10
C ASP A 310 12.68 32.48 -33.97
N GLY A 311 12.79 32.91 -32.71
CA GLY A 311 12.87 32.03 -31.54
C GLY A 311 14.25 31.39 -31.34
N THR A 312 15.28 31.78 -32.09
CA THR A 312 16.64 31.25 -31.95
C THR A 312 17.54 32.18 -31.11
N GLY A 313 18.60 31.62 -30.52
CA GLY A 313 19.62 32.40 -29.83
C GLY A 313 19.17 33.03 -28.51
N ASP A 314 18.31 32.33 -27.75
CA ASP A 314 17.91 32.70 -26.39
C ASP A 314 19.10 33.07 -25.50
N CYS A 315 19.00 34.22 -24.83
CA CYS A 315 20.01 34.72 -23.91
C CYS A 315 19.34 35.26 -22.65
N CYS A 316 20.03 35.17 -21.52
CA CYS A 316 19.62 35.83 -20.28
C CYS A 316 20.77 36.66 -19.71
N TRP A 317 20.39 37.69 -18.96
CA TRP A 317 21.30 38.65 -18.34
C TRP A 317 20.80 38.96 -16.94
N ALA A 318 21.72 39.21 -16.01
CA ALA A 318 21.42 39.62 -14.66
C ALA A 318 22.42 40.68 -14.18
N SER A 319 22.08 41.42 -13.13
CA SER A 319 22.98 42.39 -12.49
C SER A 319 24.19 41.71 -11.84
N ASP A 320 25.25 42.50 -11.55
CA ASP A 320 26.42 42.01 -10.83
C ASP A 320 26.12 41.69 -9.35
N ASP A 321 25.02 42.24 -8.83
CA ASP A 321 24.62 42.17 -7.42
C ASP A 321 23.84 40.89 -7.05
N VAL A 322 23.41 40.08 -8.04
CA VAL A 322 22.76 38.78 -7.77
C VAL A 322 23.77 37.76 -7.19
N PRO A 323 23.32 36.78 -6.39
CA PRO A 323 24.20 35.77 -5.80
C PRO A 323 25.01 34.97 -6.85
N PRO A 324 26.26 34.55 -6.55
CA PRO A 324 27.10 33.82 -7.52
C PRO A 324 26.44 32.55 -8.06
N ARG A 325 25.71 31.85 -7.18
CA ARG A 325 24.97 30.64 -7.52
C ARG A 325 23.79 30.91 -8.47
N PHE A 326 23.10 32.04 -8.29
CA PHE A 326 22.06 32.49 -9.22
C PHE A 326 22.63 32.71 -10.63
N ARG A 327 23.78 33.39 -10.74
CA ARG A 327 24.42 33.67 -12.03
C ARG A 327 24.96 32.43 -12.73
N ALA A 328 25.43 31.43 -11.97
CA ALA A 328 25.96 30.19 -12.52
C ALA A 328 24.86 29.28 -13.11
N GLU A 329 23.65 29.35 -12.58
CA GLU A 329 22.57 28.41 -12.89
C GLU A 329 21.38 29.05 -13.64
N MET A 330 21.41 30.37 -13.91
CA MET A 330 20.32 31.05 -14.64
C MET A 330 20.20 30.57 -16.08
N GLU A 331 18.98 30.20 -16.47
CA GLU A 331 18.64 29.83 -17.85
C GLU A 331 17.79 30.92 -18.53
N PRO A 332 17.80 31.02 -19.87
CA PRO A 332 16.79 31.79 -20.58
C PRO A 332 15.37 31.34 -20.24
N ASN A 333 14.42 32.28 -20.24
CA ASN A 333 13.00 32.04 -19.94
C ASN A 333 12.68 31.65 -18.49
N SER A 334 13.63 31.85 -17.57
CA SER A 334 13.41 31.58 -16.16
C SER A 334 12.44 32.58 -15.52
N LEU A 335 11.55 32.11 -14.64
CA LEU A 335 10.68 32.95 -13.82
C LEU A 335 11.39 33.25 -12.51
N VAL A 336 11.78 34.49 -12.28
CA VAL A 336 12.62 34.90 -11.15
C VAL A 336 11.84 35.82 -10.21
N THR A 337 12.01 35.62 -8.90
CA THR A 337 11.66 36.59 -7.87
C THR A 337 12.82 36.77 -6.91
N PHE A 338 13.03 38.00 -6.45
CA PHE A 338 14.06 38.35 -5.48
C PHE A 338 13.41 38.76 -4.16
N GLY A 339 14.01 38.33 -3.04
CA GLY A 339 13.66 38.75 -1.69
C GLY A 339 14.70 39.68 -1.10
N ASP A 340 14.54 39.99 0.18
CA ASP A 340 15.53 40.81 0.90
C ASP A 340 16.76 39.94 1.25
N ASN A 341 17.94 40.51 1.49
CA ASN A 341 19.16 39.77 1.92
C ASN A 341 19.62 38.61 1.01
N ASN A 342 19.77 38.82 -0.31
CA ASN A 342 20.24 37.81 -1.29
C ASN A 342 19.30 36.60 -1.46
N GLU A 343 18.06 36.71 -1.00
CA GLU A 343 17.04 35.70 -1.20
C GLU A 343 16.55 35.72 -2.64
N TYR A 344 16.32 34.55 -3.22
CA TYR A 344 15.71 34.46 -4.55
C TYR A 344 14.98 33.13 -4.70
N ALA A 345 13.99 33.12 -5.58
CA ALA A 345 13.39 31.90 -6.11
C ALA A 345 13.27 32.03 -7.64
N MET A 346 13.72 30.99 -8.34
CA MET A 346 13.79 30.95 -9.79
C MET A 346 13.25 29.62 -10.30
N VAL A 347 12.27 29.66 -11.21
CA VAL A 347 11.86 28.49 -11.99
C VAL A 347 12.62 28.53 -13.30
N LEU A 348 13.47 27.54 -13.54
CA LEU A 348 14.26 27.39 -14.75
C LEU A 348 13.36 27.14 -15.96
N GLY A 349 13.77 27.65 -17.13
CA GLY A 349 13.07 27.43 -18.40
C GLY A 349 12.91 25.94 -18.74
N SER A 350 13.86 25.10 -18.32
CA SER A 350 13.83 23.63 -18.46
C SER A 350 12.90 22.88 -17.48
N GLY A 351 12.29 23.57 -16.51
CA GLY A 351 11.32 22.98 -15.57
C GLY A 351 11.83 22.65 -14.17
N GLY A 352 13.05 23.10 -13.79
CA GLY A 352 13.57 23.04 -12.41
C GLY A 352 13.18 24.25 -11.55
N VAL A 353 13.31 24.16 -10.23
CA VAL A 353 13.13 25.29 -9.29
C VAL A 353 14.37 25.42 -8.42
N LEU A 354 14.94 26.62 -8.35
CA LEU A 354 16.08 26.98 -7.53
C LEU A 354 15.65 28.06 -6.54
N SER A 355 16.07 27.95 -5.28
CA SER A 355 15.84 29.02 -4.31
C SER A 355 16.95 29.09 -3.26
N SER A 356 17.07 30.24 -2.62
CA SER A 356 18.02 30.49 -1.54
C SER A 356 17.35 31.30 -0.43
N ASN A 357 17.38 30.76 0.79
CA ASN A 357 16.96 31.41 2.04
C ASN A 357 15.57 32.08 2.03
N ILE A 358 14.52 31.45 1.49
CA ILE A 358 13.18 32.07 1.38
C ILE A 358 12.64 32.50 2.76
N SER A 359 12.64 33.81 3.06
CA SER A 359 12.00 34.35 4.26
C SER A 359 10.47 34.29 4.17
N THR A 360 9.81 34.39 5.33
CA THR A 360 8.35 34.50 5.42
C THR A 360 7.81 35.70 4.64
N SER A 361 8.59 36.77 4.51
CA SER A 361 8.23 37.97 3.73
C SER A 361 8.24 37.72 2.22
N LEU A 362 9.21 36.96 1.71
CA LEU A 362 9.28 36.55 0.29
C LEU A 362 8.19 35.52 -0.02
N LEU A 363 7.92 34.60 0.91
CA LEU A 363 6.84 33.62 0.81
C LEU A 363 5.47 34.29 0.70
N HIS A 364 5.24 35.34 1.49
CA HIS A 364 3.99 36.10 1.47
C HIS A 364 3.80 36.89 0.17
N ARG A 365 4.90 37.35 -0.45
CA ARG A 365 4.91 37.95 -1.79
C ARG A 365 4.62 36.91 -2.89
N LEU A 366 5.21 35.71 -2.79
CA LEU A 366 4.97 34.60 -3.71
C LEU A 366 3.52 34.08 -3.67
N LYS A 367 2.88 34.05 -2.49
CA LYS A 367 1.46 33.66 -2.33
C LYS A 367 0.49 34.59 -3.09
N ARG A 368 0.91 35.82 -3.41
CA ARG A 368 0.13 36.83 -4.15
C ARG A 368 0.45 36.86 -5.67
N ALA A 369 1.37 36.04 -6.17
CA ALA A 369 1.80 36.02 -7.58
C ALA A 369 0.99 35.06 -8.48
N HIS A 370 1.20 35.16 -9.80
CA HIS A 370 0.45 34.49 -10.88
C HIS A 370 0.15 32.99 -10.61
N PRO A 371 -1.06 32.47 -10.98
CA PRO A 371 -1.54 31.13 -10.59
C PRO A 371 -0.63 29.96 -10.98
N THR A 372 0.14 30.06 -12.06
CA THR A 372 1.14 29.05 -12.46
C THR A 372 2.36 29.00 -11.55
N VAL A 373 2.81 30.15 -11.03
CA VAL A 373 3.86 30.24 -10.00
C VAL A 373 3.28 29.81 -8.66
N ARG A 374 2.03 30.19 -8.32
CA ARG A 374 1.32 29.76 -7.12
C ARG A 374 1.10 28.25 -7.07
N ALA A 375 0.69 27.62 -8.17
CA ALA A 375 0.49 26.17 -8.24
C ALA A 375 1.81 25.39 -8.10
N ARG A 376 2.90 25.87 -8.72
CA ARG A 376 4.22 25.23 -8.62
C ARG A 376 4.97 25.57 -7.33
N ALA A 377 4.78 26.76 -6.76
CA ALA A 377 5.30 27.15 -5.46
C ALA A 377 4.52 26.52 -4.30
N MET A 378 3.20 26.29 -4.45
CA MET A 378 2.42 25.55 -3.43
C MET A 378 2.82 24.08 -3.34
N ILE A 379 3.21 23.45 -4.45
CA ILE A 379 3.83 22.11 -4.42
C ILE A 379 5.12 22.16 -3.58
N TYR A 380 5.85 23.27 -3.59
CA TYR A 380 7.05 23.46 -2.80
C TYR A 380 6.80 23.94 -1.36
N THR A 381 5.73 24.68 -1.05
CA THR A 381 5.38 25.03 0.34
C THR A 381 4.70 23.89 1.07
N ARG A 382 3.99 22.98 0.38
CA ARG A 382 3.64 21.68 0.97
C ARG A 382 4.89 20.85 1.26
N HIS A 383 5.93 20.98 0.43
CA HIS A 383 7.24 20.40 0.72
C HIS A 383 8.05 21.17 1.76
N SER A 384 7.83 22.47 2.02
CA SER A 384 8.60 23.24 3.02
C SER A 384 7.93 23.34 4.38
N GLU A 385 6.60 23.23 4.46
CA GLU A 385 5.90 22.88 5.69
C GLU A 385 6.20 21.42 6.04
N SER A 386 6.19 20.49 5.07
CA SER A 386 6.72 19.14 5.35
C SER A 386 8.24 19.12 5.59
N SER A 387 9.04 20.07 5.07
CA SER A 387 10.49 20.11 5.37
C SER A 387 10.83 20.79 6.70
N ARG A 388 9.97 21.65 7.26
CA ARG A 388 10.12 22.10 8.66
C ARG A 388 9.61 21.07 9.65
N ASP A 389 8.62 20.27 9.28
CA ASP A 389 8.23 19.06 10.03
C ASP A 389 9.22 17.88 9.79
N LEU A 390 10.16 18.00 8.84
CA LEU A 390 11.29 17.07 8.65
C LEU A 390 12.59 17.53 9.31
N GLU A 391 12.64 18.74 9.90
CA GLU A 391 13.76 19.20 10.74
C GLU A 391 13.39 19.22 12.24
N SER A 392 12.14 18.94 12.60
CA SER A 392 11.83 18.40 13.92
C SER A 392 12.23 16.93 13.94
N HIS A 393 13.34 16.65 14.62
CA HIS A 393 13.75 15.31 15.03
C HIS A 393 12.72 14.66 15.97
N GLU A 394 11.56 14.29 15.44
CA GLU A 394 10.59 13.39 16.07
C GLU A 394 10.15 12.34 15.05
N PRO A 395 10.07 11.05 15.44
CA PRO A 395 9.78 9.96 14.53
C PRO A 395 8.42 10.14 13.85
N ILE A 396 8.40 10.08 12.51
CA ILE A 396 7.23 10.26 11.61
C ILE A 396 6.02 9.36 11.95
N TYR A 397 6.18 8.37 12.82
CA TYR A 397 5.06 7.61 13.37
C TYR A 397 4.17 8.47 14.31
N GLU A 398 4.68 9.53 14.95
CA GLU A 398 3.92 10.25 15.99
C GLU A 398 2.85 11.24 15.44
N GLN A 399 2.88 11.60 14.16
CA GLN A 399 1.94 12.59 13.57
C GLN A 399 0.92 12.01 12.56
N ASP A 400 0.91 10.70 12.30
CA ASP A 400 -0.13 10.11 11.44
C ASP A 400 -1.42 9.89 12.24
N ALA A 401 -2.40 10.79 12.07
CA ALA A 401 -3.70 10.71 12.72
C ALA A 401 -4.38 9.33 12.54
N PHE A 402 -4.18 8.68 11.39
CA PHE A 402 -4.72 7.35 11.11
C PHE A 402 -4.05 6.25 11.94
N LEU A 403 -2.73 6.32 12.12
CA LEU A 403 -1.99 5.39 12.99
C LEU A 403 -2.48 5.52 14.43
N ASN A 404 -2.66 6.75 14.90
CA ASN A 404 -3.12 7.03 16.26
C ASN A 404 -4.58 6.56 16.48
N GLU A 405 -5.42 6.63 15.46
CA GLU A 405 -6.83 6.20 15.53
C GLU A 405 -7.00 4.67 15.42
N HIS A 406 -6.27 4.02 14.50
CA HIS A 406 -6.52 2.61 14.15
C HIS A 406 -5.38 1.66 14.53
N GLY A 407 -4.24 2.16 15.00
CA GLY A 407 -3.12 1.35 15.48
C GLY A 407 -2.22 0.76 14.39
N TYR A 408 -2.33 1.20 13.12
CA TYR A 408 -1.41 0.77 12.05
C TYR A 408 -1.12 1.81 10.97
N ALA A 409 0.05 1.67 10.32
CA ALA A 409 0.56 2.64 9.35
C ALA A 409 0.22 2.28 7.88
N TRP A 410 1.13 1.59 7.19
CA TRP A 410 1.04 1.29 5.75
C TRP A 410 1.16 -0.21 5.51
N ASP A 411 0.33 -0.78 4.65
CA ASP A 411 0.34 -2.23 4.40
C ASP A 411 1.30 -2.61 3.26
N TYR A 412 1.30 -1.84 2.16
CA TYR A 412 2.07 -2.13 0.95
C TYR A 412 2.85 -0.93 0.42
N VAL A 413 3.95 -1.24 -0.24
CA VAL A 413 4.77 -0.29 -0.98
C VAL A 413 4.84 -0.73 -2.44
N LEU A 414 4.45 0.16 -3.36
CA LEU A 414 4.61 0.01 -4.81
C LEU A 414 5.73 0.94 -5.28
N VAL A 415 6.74 0.40 -5.96
CA VAL A 415 7.92 1.17 -6.40
C VAL A 415 7.89 1.32 -7.91
N PHE A 416 7.86 2.55 -8.38
CA PHE A 416 7.82 2.88 -9.81
C PHE A 416 9.13 3.52 -10.27
N PRO A 417 9.77 3.01 -11.33
CA PRO A 417 10.92 3.66 -11.93
C PRO A 417 10.47 4.84 -12.79
N MET A 418 11.03 6.04 -12.58
CA MET A 418 10.63 7.26 -13.29
C MET A 418 10.78 7.15 -14.81
N SER A 419 11.67 6.27 -15.31
CA SER A 419 11.83 5.97 -16.73
C SER A 419 10.57 5.39 -17.40
N THR A 420 9.57 4.99 -16.61
CA THR A 420 8.37 4.29 -17.10
C THR A 420 7.09 5.10 -16.97
N MET A 421 7.18 6.40 -16.67
CA MET A 421 6.02 7.32 -16.57
C MET A 421 5.09 7.26 -17.78
N HIS A 422 5.61 6.96 -18.98
CA HIS A 422 4.84 6.91 -20.23
C HIS A 422 4.35 5.51 -20.64
N ARG A 423 4.67 4.44 -19.87
CA ARG A 423 4.22 3.07 -20.20
C ARG A 423 2.78 2.87 -19.70
N LYS A 424 1.98 2.11 -20.45
CA LYS A 424 0.61 1.74 -20.04
C LYS A 424 0.62 0.39 -19.30
N PRO A 425 -0.16 0.24 -18.20
CA PRO A 425 -0.91 1.29 -17.50
C PRO A 425 0.03 2.31 -16.84
N SER A 426 -0.31 3.60 -16.88
CA SER A 426 0.53 4.66 -16.29
C SER A 426 0.48 4.63 -14.75
N ILE A 427 1.45 5.27 -14.10
CA ILE A 427 1.45 5.40 -12.63
C ILE A 427 0.15 6.08 -12.17
N GLU A 428 -0.31 7.10 -12.90
CA GLU A 428 -1.56 7.81 -12.64
C GLU A 428 -2.77 6.89 -12.78
N ASP A 429 -2.83 6.05 -13.82
CA ASP A 429 -3.91 5.06 -13.99
C ASP A 429 -3.95 4.06 -12.83
N ILE A 430 -2.78 3.57 -12.41
CA ILE A 430 -2.66 2.62 -11.30
C ILE A 430 -3.11 3.28 -10.00
N CYS A 431 -2.63 4.48 -9.69
CA CYS A 431 -3.02 5.23 -8.49
C CYS A 431 -4.52 5.55 -8.51
N HIS A 432 -5.07 5.96 -9.66
CA HIS A 432 -6.50 6.23 -9.81
C HIS A 432 -7.34 4.98 -9.54
N ARG A 433 -6.94 3.81 -10.09
CA ARG A 433 -7.65 2.54 -9.84
C ARG A 433 -7.59 2.10 -8.39
N LEU A 434 -6.45 2.29 -7.72
CA LEU A 434 -6.30 2.00 -6.29
C LEU A 434 -7.17 2.92 -5.44
N HIS A 435 -7.17 4.22 -5.74
CA HIS A 435 -8.01 5.19 -5.05
C HIS A 435 -9.51 4.94 -5.29
N ALA A 436 -9.90 4.61 -6.52
CA ALA A 436 -11.27 4.25 -6.88
C ALA A 436 -11.74 2.96 -6.18
N ALA A 437 -10.82 2.05 -5.80
CA ALA A 437 -11.11 0.88 -4.98
C ALA A 437 -11.24 1.20 -3.48
N GLY A 438 -11.08 2.47 -3.07
CA GLY A 438 -11.17 2.92 -1.68
C GLY A 438 -9.88 2.82 -0.87
N LEU A 439 -8.74 2.57 -1.53
CA LEU A 439 -7.44 2.53 -0.86
C LEU A 439 -6.86 3.94 -0.65
N SER A 440 -6.21 4.14 0.49
CA SER A 440 -5.49 5.38 0.80
C SER A 440 -4.06 5.29 0.28
N LEU A 441 -3.60 6.35 -0.36
CA LEU A 441 -2.30 6.39 -1.06
C LEU A 441 -1.45 7.57 -0.58
N LYS A 442 -0.14 7.35 -0.42
CA LYS A 442 0.85 8.43 -0.20
C LYS A 442 2.05 8.20 -1.10
N LEU A 443 2.48 9.24 -1.82
CA LEU A 443 3.59 9.17 -2.77
C LEU A 443 4.79 9.95 -2.21
N PHE A 444 5.99 9.38 -2.33
CA PHE A 444 7.24 10.11 -2.08
C PHE A 444 8.33 9.69 -3.08
N TYR A 445 9.32 10.56 -3.27
CA TYR A 445 10.45 10.31 -4.16
C TYR A 445 11.65 9.79 -3.37
N SER A 446 12.44 8.91 -3.98
CA SER A 446 13.70 8.40 -3.41
C SER A 446 14.66 9.53 -3.03
N SER A 447 15.26 9.44 -1.84
CA SER A 447 16.22 10.42 -1.33
C SER A 447 17.65 10.20 -1.87
N MET A 448 17.95 9.00 -2.40
CA MET A 448 19.27 8.67 -2.97
C MET A 448 19.53 9.36 -4.33
N SER A 449 19.88 10.65 -4.29
CA SER A 449 20.12 11.50 -5.46
C SER A 449 21.60 11.85 -5.70
N LYS A 450 22.55 10.91 -5.50
CA LYS A 450 23.99 11.15 -5.81
C LYS A 450 24.57 10.29 -6.93
N ASN A 451 23.97 9.15 -7.26
CA ASN A 451 24.46 8.32 -8.37
C ASN A 451 23.63 8.53 -9.65
N LYS A 452 24.25 9.09 -10.71
CA LYS A 452 23.64 9.28 -12.05
C LYS A 452 23.07 8.00 -12.68
N ALA A 453 23.45 6.81 -12.17
CA ALA A 453 22.99 5.51 -12.66
C ALA A 453 21.70 5.00 -11.97
N VAL A 454 21.36 5.49 -10.77
CA VAL A 454 20.14 5.08 -10.06
C VAL A 454 19.00 5.99 -10.52
N ARG A 455 18.13 5.46 -11.37
CA ARG A 455 16.92 6.13 -11.86
C ARG A 455 16.12 6.64 -10.67
N ARG A 456 15.63 7.89 -10.72
CA ARG A 456 14.67 8.43 -9.75
C ARG A 456 13.54 7.39 -9.53
N LEU A 457 13.33 6.94 -8.31
CA LEU A 457 12.25 6.01 -7.95
C LEU A 457 11.12 6.80 -7.29
N VAL A 458 9.88 6.39 -7.55
CA VAL A 458 8.68 6.90 -6.90
C VAL A 458 8.10 5.77 -6.06
N PHE A 459 7.96 6.02 -4.77
CA PHE A 459 7.36 5.10 -3.81
C PHE A 459 5.90 5.50 -3.61
N CYS A 460 4.99 4.54 -3.76
CA CYS A 460 3.57 4.68 -3.47
C CYS A 460 3.21 3.75 -2.32
N LEU A 461 2.90 4.35 -1.18
CA LEU A 461 2.42 3.68 0.01
C LEU A 461 0.92 3.45 -0.11
N VAL A 462 0.49 2.24 0.21
CA VAL A 462 -0.90 1.78 0.09
C VAL A 462 -1.36 1.25 1.44
N ARG A 463 -2.53 1.71 1.88
CA ARG A 463 -3.22 1.17 3.07
C ARG A 463 -4.73 1.08 2.83
N ALA A 464 -5.37 0.13 3.49
CA ALA A 464 -6.82 -0.02 3.45
C ALA A 464 -7.47 0.49 4.75
N PRO A 465 -8.57 1.27 4.67
CA PRO A 465 -9.34 1.63 5.85
C PRO A 465 -10.07 0.39 6.43
N PRO A 466 -10.36 0.37 7.74
CA PRO A 466 -10.93 -0.80 8.43
C PRO A 466 -12.25 -1.27 7.84
N ASP A 467 -13.15 -0.36 7.47
CA ASP A 467 -14.45 -0.71 6.88
C ASP A 467 -14.32 -1.47 5.55
N LEU A 468 -13.31 -1.12 4.75
CA LEU A 468 -13.02 -1.78 3.48
C LEU A 468 -12.43 -3.18 3.73
N LEU A 469 -11.57 -3.31 4.73
CA LEU A 469 -11.03 -4.61 5.17
C LEU A 469 -12.14 -5.55 5.63
N MET A 470 -13.12 -5.04 6.39
CA MET A 470 -14.28 -5.83 6.85
C MET A 470 -15.10 -6.34 5.68
N LYS A 471 -15.46 -5.47 4.72
CA LYS A 471 -16.21 -5.86 3.52
C LYS A 471 -15.49 -6.92 2.69
N GLU A 472 -14.18 -6.75 2.51
CA GLU A 472 -13.38 -7.70 1.75
C GLU A 472 -13.25 -9.04 2.50
N ALA A 473 -13.09 -9.01 3.83
CA ALA A 473 -12.98 -10.21 4.65
C ALA A 473 -14.25 -11.08 4.56
N ASP A 474 -15.43 -10.47 4.49
CA ASP A 474 -16.71 -11.16 4.33
C ASP A 474 -16.81 -11.79 2.92
N ARG A 475 -16.45 -11.01 1.89
CA ARG A 475 -16.42 -11.46 0.48
C ARG A 475 -15.55 -12.69 0.29
N ILE A 476 -14.36 -12.72 0.88
CA ILE A 476 -13.44 -13.87 0.78
C ILE A 476 -13.72 -14.97 1.81
N SER A 477 -14.73 -14.79 2.66
CA SER A 477 -15.05 -15.69 3.78
C SER A 477 -13.80 -16.00 4.62
N LEU A 478 -13.09 -14.97 5.07
CA LEU A 478 -11.87 -15.09 5.85
C LEU A 478 -12.17 -15.83 7.17
N ASN A 479 -11.46 -16.92 7.48
CA ASN A 479 -11.63 -17.58 8.76
C ASN A 479 -10.99 -16.76 9.87
N MET A 480 -11.78 -16.39 10.88
CA MET A 480 -11.42 -15.56 12.01
C MET A 480 -11.59 -16.34 13.30
N LEU A 481 -10.66 -16.14 14.22
CA LEU A 481 -10.73 -16.71 15.56
C LEU A 481 -11.78 -15.97 16.38
N LEU A 482 -12.57 -16.70 17.15
CA LEU A 482 -13.57 -16.14 18.05
C LEU A 482 -13.02 -15.90 19.46
N ASP A 483 -13.59 -14.93 20.16
CA ASP A 483 -13.37 -14.70 21.59
C ASP A 483 -14.12 -15.76 22.40
N GLU A 484 -13.37 -16.48 23.23
CA GLU A 484 -13.85 -17.60 24.02
C GLU A 484 -14.97 -17.19 24.99
N ARG A 485 -14.87 -16.00 25.58
CA ARG A 485 -15.85 -15.50 26.56
C ARG A 485 -17.15 -15.10 25.87
N ALA A 486 -17.05 -14.27 24.83
CA ALA A 486 -18.21 -13.83 24.05
C ALA A 486 -18.94 -15.02 23.40
N LEU A 487 -18.19 -16.02 22.95
CA LEU A 487 -18.73 -17.25 22.39
C LEU A 487 -19.48 -18.10 23.43
N MET A 488 -18.94 -18.24 24.63
CA MET A 488 -19.60 -18.93 25.74
C MET A 488 -20.91 -18.22 26.13
N GLU A 489 -20.90 -16.89 26.24
CA GLU A 489 -22.11 -16.10 26.52
C GLU A 489 -23.17 -16.27 25.43
N ALA A 490 -22.78 -16.26 24.16
CA ALA A 490 -23.69 -16.48 23.05
C ALA A 490 -24.32 -17.89 23.09
N ALA A 491 -23.54 -18.91 23.45
CA ALA A 491 -24.04 -20.27 23.61
C ALA A 491 -25.01 -20.41 24.79
N LEU A 492 -24.78 -19.69 25.89
CA LEU A 492 -25.66 -19.67 27.06
C LEU A 492 -26.98 -18.92 26.79
N GLN A 493 -26.94 -17.87 25.96
CA GLN A 493 -28.12 -17.10 25.60
C GLN A 493 -28.99 -17.82 24.56
N GLY A 494 -28.37 -18.56 23.63
CA GLY A 494 -29.07 -19.09 22.46
C GLY A 494 -29.59 -17.99 21.54
N TYR A 495 -30.39 -18.35 20.55
CA TYR A 495 -31.00 -17.41 19.61
C TYR A 495 -32.51 -17.68 19.47
N PRO A 496 -33.32 -17.20 20.43
CA PRO A 496 -34.74 -17.56 20.53
C PRO A 496 -35.57 -17.06 19.33
N LEU A 497 -35.19 -15.94 18.72
CA LEU A 497 -35.85 -15.41 17.51
C LEU A 497 -35.69 -16.33 16.28
N GLN A 498 -34.69 -17.23 16.29
CA GLN A 498 -34.41 -18.17 15.21
C GLN A 498 -34.70 -19.62 15.60
N ASN A 499 -35.46 -19.86 16.68
CA ASN A 499 -35.73 -21.21 17.23
C ASN A 499 -34.45 -22.00 17.56
N ILE A 500 -33.43 -21.33 18.11
CA ILE A 500 -32.22 -21.97 18.61
C ILE A 500 -32.20 -21.81 20.13
N GLN A 501 -32.37 -22.91 20.86
CA GLN A 501 -32.29 -22.93 22.32
C GLN A 501 -30.85 -22.69 22.80
N PRO A 502 -30.62 -22.34 24.08
CA PRO A 502 -29.29 -22.34 24.65
C PRO A 502 -28.55 -23.66 24.41
N PHE A 503 -27.30 -23.59 23.93
CA PHE A 503 -26.46 -24.74 23.59
C PHE A 503 -25.10 -24.72 24.32
N PRO A 504 -25.06 -24.58 25.66
CA PRO A 504 -23.79 -24.58 26.38
C PRO A 504 -23.09 -25.96 26.28
N ILE A 505 -21.83 -25.95 25.87
CA ILE A 505 -20.97 -27.13 25.82
C ILE A 505 -20.19 -27.16 27.14
N GLN A 506 -20.52 -28.11 28.02
CA GLN A 506 -19.80 -28.32 29.27
C GLN A 506 -18.80 -29.48 29.12
N ASP A 507 -17.57 -29.26 29.56
CA ASP A 507 -16.54 -30.31 29.69
C ASP A 507 -16.54 -30.82 31.13
N THR A 508 -17.58 -31.56 31.50
CA THR A 508 -17.85 -31.96 32.90
C THR A 508 -16.82 -32.92 33.47
N LEU A 509 -16.07 -33.63 32.63
CA LEU A 509 -15.09 -34.64 33.02
C LEU A 509 -13.64 -34.13 32.94
N GLY A 510 -13.41 -32.93 32.39
CA GLY A 510 -12.06 -32.36 32.21
C GLY A 510 -11.14 -33.26 31.39
N LEU A 511 -11.70 -34.04 30.45
CA LEU A 511 -10.96 -35.08 29.72
C LEU A 511 -9.91 -34.50 28.76
N TYR A 512 -10.02 -33.23 28.42
CA TYR A 512 -9.18 -32.57 27.41
C TYR A 512 -8.58 -31.26 27.94
N ASP A 513 -7.30 -31.02 27.65
CA ASP A 513 -6.59 -29.79 28.02
C ASP A 513 -7.16 -28.51 27.36
N MET A 514 -7.93 -28.66 26.28
CA MET A 514 -8.55 -27.55 25.54
C MET A 514 -10.02 -27.41 25.91
N GLY A 515 -10.38 -26.21 26.39
CA GLY A 515 -11.76 -25.87 26.70
C GLY A 515 -12.68 -25.89 25.47
N PRO A 516 -13.99 -26.08 25.65
CA PRO A 516 -14.95 -26.28 24.56
C PRO A 516 -15.03 -25.11 23.57
N TYR A 517 -14.76 -23.89 24.03
CA TYR A 517 -14.83 -22.67 23.23
C TYR A 517 -13.45 -22.15 22.78
N THR A 518 -12.37 -22.88 23.09
CA THR A 518 -11.01 -22.43 22.81
C THR A 518 -10.64 -22.63 21.33
N SER A 519 -9.89 -21.68 20.75
CA SER A 519 -9.36 -21.80 19.37
C SER A 519 -10.40 -22.10 18.27
N ILE A 520 -11.64 -21.62 18.42
CA ILE A 520 -12.72 -21.82 17.44
C ILE A 520 -12.64 -20.79 16.32
N HIS A 521 -12.51 -21.26 15.07
CA HIS A 521 -12.44 -20.40 13.90
C HIS A 521 -13.71 -20.51 13.06
N ILE A 522 -14.29 -19.36 12.69
CA ILE A 522 -15.49 -19.29 11.86
C ILE A 522 -15.25 -18.27 10.73
N LYS A 523 -15.93 -18.45 9.60
CA LYS A 523 -15.90 -17.46 8.51
C LYS A 523 -16.34 -16.09 9.02
N TYR A 524 -15.64 -15.08 8.57
CA TYR A 524 -15.95 -13.69 8.86
C TYR A 524 -17.26 -13.29 8.17
N SER A 525 -18.04 -12.47 8.85
CA SER A 525 -19.29 -11.89 8.35
C SER A 525 -19.44 -10.46 8.86
N CYS A 526 -19.94 -9.55 8.00
CA CYS A 526 -20.18 -8.16 8.36
C CYS A 526 -21.40 -7.95 9.29
N ARG A 527 -22.13 -9.00 9.67
CA ARG A 527 -23.30 -8.86 10.55
C ARG A 527 -22.91 -8.30 11.93
N ASP A 528 -23.69 -7.34 12.42
CA ASP A 528 -23.43 -6.65 13.70
C ASP A 528 -23.39 -7.61 14.90
N ASP A 529 -24.23 -8.64 14.88
CA ASP A 529 -24.29 -9.65 15.94
C ASP A 529 -23.04 -10.55 16.01
N MET A 530 -22.30 -10.67 14.90
CA MET A 530 -21.05 -11.42 14.80
C MET A 530 -19.84 -10.59 15.22
N GLN A 531 -19.87 -9.26 15.07
CA GLN A 531 -18.72 -8.38 15.33
C GLN A 531 -18.17 -8.49 16.75
N ARG A 532 -19.04 -8.74 17.74
CA ARG A 532 -18.64 -8.95 19.14
C ARG A 532 -17.99 -10.31 19.42
N LEU A 533 -18.20 -11.29 18.53
CA LEU A 533 -17.72 -12.66 18.71
C LEU A 533 -16.30 -12.84 18.19
N TYR A 534 -15.86 -12.01 17.24
CA TYR A 534 -14.50 -12.10 16.71
C TYR A 534 -13.47 -11.60 17.72
N LEU A 535 -12.39 -12.36 17.86
CA LEU A 535 -11.31 -12.01 18.75
C LEU A 535 -10.49 -10.86 18.17
N LYS A 536 -10.43 -9.74 18.89
CA LYS A 536 -9.63 -8.58 18.54
C LYS A 536 -8.21 -8.77 19.05
N ARG A 537 -7.22 -8.69 18.16
CA ARG A 537 -5.79 -8.89 18.45
C ARG A 537 -4.97 -7.85 17.70
N GLY A 538 -4.05 -7.22 18.41
CA GLY A 538 -3.13 -6.22 17.86
C GLY A 538 -3.12 -4.93 18.68
N PRO A 539 -2.22 -3.98 18.33
CA PRO A 539 -2.24 -2.65 18.91
C PRO A 539 -3.64 -2.02 18.77
N MET A 540 -4.11 -1.36 19.82
CA MET A 540 -5.44 -0.71 19.88
C MET A 540 -6.66 -1.65 19.69
N ASN A 541 -6.54 -2.95 19.99
CA ASN A 541 -7.63 -3.94 19.81
C ASN A 541 -8.15 -4.01 18.36
N SER A 542 -7.24 -3.97 17.38
CA SER A 542 -7.59 -4.15 15.97
C SER A 542 -8.28 -5.51 15.72
N LEU A 543 -9.24 -5.52 14.81
CA LEU A 543 -9.97 -6.74 14.43
C LEU A 543 -9.10 -7.69 13.59
N PHE A 544 -8.26 -7.16 12.70
CA PHE A 544 -7.40 -7.93 11.81
C PHE A 544 -5.93 -7.82 12.22
N SER A 545 -5.21 -8.94 12.19
CA SER A 545 -3.75 -8.92 12.36
C SER A 545 -3.05 -8.27 11.15
N SER A 546 -1.80 -7.81 11.32
CA SER A 546 -1.04 -7.20 10.22
C SER A 546 -0.95 -8.11 8.98
N THR A 547 -0.76 -9.42 9.18
CA THR A 547 -0.81 -10.42 8.09
C THR A 547 -2.18 -10.48 7.40
N GLN A 548 -3.28 -10.47 8.17
CA GLN A 548 -4.63 -10.51 7.59
C GLN A 548 -4.93 -9.23 6.80
N ARG A 549 -4.54 -8.06 7.32
CA ARG A 549 -4.65 -6.79 6.59
C ARG A 549 -3.91 -6.85 5.26
N MET A 550 -2.66 -7.33 5.27
CA MET A 550 -1.88 -7.49 4.04
C MET A 550 -2.56 -8.43 3.03
N LEU A 551 -3.10 -9.57 3.48
CA LEU A 551 -3.84 -10.48 2.60
C LEU A 551 -5.08 -9.81 1.98
N LEU A 552 -5.84 -9.07 2.79
CA LEU A 552 -7.04 -8.35 2.36
C LEU A 552 -6.70 -7.18 1.43
N THR A 553 -5.72 -6.35 1.78
CA THR A 553 -5.25 -5.23 0.94
C THR A 553 -4.73 -5.74 -0.40
N LYS A 554 -3.97 -6.86 -0.43
CA LYS A 554 -3.56 -7.51 -1.69
C LYS A 554 -4.77 -8.00 -2.49
N SER A 555 -5.74 -8.63 -1.83
CA SER A 555 -6.98 -9.08 -2.46
C SER A 555 -7.72 -7.90 -3.12
N ILE A 556 -7.88 -6.77 -2.43
CA ILE A 556 -8.51 -5.54 -2.96
C ILE A 556 -7.75 -4.99 -4.17
N MET A 557 -6.41 -4.97 -4.13
CA MET A 557 -5.60 -4.52 -5.26
C MET A 557 -5.79 -5.41 -6.50
N THR A 558 -5.89 -6.73 -6.32
CA THR A 558 -6.00 -7.70 -7.43
C THR A 558 -7.44 -7.94 -7.92
N ASN A 559 -8.43 -7.74 -7.06
CA ASN A 559 -9.82 -8.10 -7.32
C ASN A 559 -10.42 -7.24 -8.44
N THR A 560 -11.05 -7.87 -9.43
CA THR A 560 -11.72 -7.22 -10.56
C THR A 560 -13.14 -6.74 -10.21
N HIS A 561 -13.78 -7.32 -9.20
CA HIS A 561 -15.15 -7.03 -8.81
C HIS A 561 -15.16 -6.16 -7.54
N GLY A 562 -15.19 -4.84 -7.71
CA GLY A 562 -15.17 -3.89 -6.59
C GLY A 562 -13.78 -3.61 -6.01
N GLY A 563 -12.72 -4.16 -6.60
CA GLY A 563 -11.32 -3.84 -6.29
C GLY A 563 -10.62 -3.08 -7.41
N ALA A 564 -9.30 -2.91 -7.30
CA ALA A 564 -8.53 -2.15 -8.29
C ALA A 564 -8.29 -2.93 -9.60
N GLY A 565 -8.45 -4.26 -9.61
CA GLY A 565 -8.30 -5.14 -10.77
C GLY A 565 -6.88 -5.21 -11.35
N LEU A 566 -5.86 -4.99 -10.52
CA LEU A 566 -4.47 -4.92 -10.94
C LEU A 566 -3.82 -6.31 -10.89
N ASP A 567 -3.30 -6.74 -12.04
CA ASP A 567 -2.40 -7.89 -12.09
C ASP A 567 -0.97 -7.42 -11.78
N LEU A 568 -0.63 -7.43 -10.48
CA LEU A 568 0.65 -6.92 -9.99
C LEU A 568 1.86 -7.63 -10.62
N TYR A 569 1.75 -8.94 -10.86
CA TYR A 569 2.84 -9.73 -11.44
C TYR A 569 3.03 -9.40 -12.93
N LYS A 570 1.94 -9.21 -13.68
CA LYS A 570 2.02 -8.74 -15.08
C LYS A 570 2.62 -7.34 -15.19
N ILE A 571 2.28 -6.43 -14.27
CA ILE A 571 2.81 -5.06 -14.24
C ILE A 571 4.31 -5.07 -13.87
N LEU A 572 4.72 -5.96 -12.96
CA LEU A 572 6.11 -6.21 -12.61
C LEU A 572 6.91 -6.75 -13.82
N HIS A 573 6.39 -7.76 -14.52
CA HIS A 573 7.01 -8.33 -15.71
C HIS A 573 7.16 -7.33 -16.86
N ASN A 574 6.18 -6.43 -17.03
CA ASN A 574 6.24 -5.33 -18.00
C ASN A 574 7.24 -4.21 -17.62
N ASN A 575 7.91 -4.33 -16.47
CA ASN A 575 8.83 -3.36 -15.89
C ASN A 575 8.21 -1.98 -15.61
N THR A 576 6.87 -1.86 -15.57
CA THR A 576 6.19 -0.63 -15.13
C THR A 576 6.32 -0.45 -13.63
N LEU A 577 6.31 -1.56 -12.89
CA LEU A 577 6.58 -1.62 -11.46
C LEU A 577 7.97 -2.23 -11.27
N ALA A 578 8.80 -1.63 -10.42
CA ALA A 578 10.13 -2.17 -10.08
C ALA A 578 10.02 -3.23 -8.98
N ALA A 579 9.18 -2.99 -7.98
CA ALA A 579 8.87 -3.93 -6.93
C ALA A 579 7.52 -3.59 -6.29
N PHE A 580 6.88 -4.60 -5.70
CA PHE A 580 5.89 -4.40 -4.66
C PHE A 580 6.17 -5.34 -3.50
N TYR A 581 6.05 -4.86 -2.29
CA TYR A 581 6.27 -5.65 -1.09
C TYR A 581 5.46 -5.08 0.06
N PRO A 582 5.07 -5.90 1.04
CA PRO A 582 4.44 -5.41 2.25
C PRO A 582 5.47 -4.72 3.15
N ALA A 583 5.06 -3.67 3.86
CA ALA A 583 5.93 -2.94 4.76
C ALA A 583 6.13 -3.69 6.09
N HIS A 584 7.32 -3.55 6.70
CA HIS A 584 7.49 -3.95 8.09
C HIS A 584 6.79 -2.97 9.05
N GLU A 585 6.02 -3.52 9.99
CA GLU A 585 5.49 -2.75 11.11
C GLU A 585 6.56 -2.68 12.22
N PRO A 586 7.08 -1.50 12.59
CA PRO A 586 8.26 -1.39 13.47
C PRO A 586 7.98 -1.84 14.91
N THR A 587 6.78 -1.56 15.43
CA THR A 587 6.38 -1.94 16.79
C THR A 587 6.33 -3.46 16.93
N GLU A 588 5.50 -4.12 16.11
CA GLU A 588 5.39 -5.58 16.07
C GLU A 588 6.74 -6.27 15.77
N ARG A 589 7.56 -5.69 14.87
CA ARG A 589 8.91 -6.20 14.55
C ARG A 589 9.83 -6.18 15.77
N SER A 590 9.83 -5.09 16.53
CA SER A 590 10.70 -4.92 17.69
C SER A 590 10.31 -5.84 18.85
N GLU A 591 9.01 -6.00 19.10
CA GLU A 591 8.46 -6.93 20.09
C GLU A 591 8.79 -8.38 19.72
N LEU A 592 8.58 -8.74 18.44
CA LEU A 592 8.92 -10.07 17.93
C LEU A 592 10.42 -10.32 18.00
N ALA A 593 11.26 -9.33 17.66
CA ALA A 593 12.71 -9.44 17.76
C ALA A 593 13.18 -9.69 19.21
N ALA A 594 12.63 -8.95 20.17
CA ALA A 594 12.96 -9.11 21.59
C ALA A 594 12.61 -10.50 22.13
N ALA A 595 11.44 -11.04 21.73
CA ALA A 595 11.00 -12.37 22.14
C ALA A 595 11.75 -13.50 21.41
N TRP A 596 12.03 -13.34 20.11
CA TRP A 596 12.45 -14.44 19.24
C TRP A 596 13.98 -14.57 19.08
N LEU A 597 14.72 -13.45 19.12
CA LEU A 597 16.18 -13.42 18.97
C LEU A 597 16.93 -13.65 20.28
N SER A 598 16.25 -13.65 21.42
CA SER A 598 16.89 -13.89 22.71
C SER A 598 17.39 -15.33 22.85
N TRP A 599 18.68 -15.47 23.18
CA TRP A 599 19.33 -16.76 23.45
C TRP A 599 18.88 -17.40 24.78
N HIS A 600 18.13 -16.67 25.62
CA HIS A 600 17.64 -17.19 26.90
C HIS A 600 16.49 -18.20 26.75
N PHE A 601 15.76 -18.14 25.63
CA PHE A 601 14.67 -19.08 25.37
C PHE A 601 15.18 -20.31 24.63
N TRP A 602 14.65 -21.48 25.00
CA TRP A 602 15.01 -22.74 24.35
C TRP A 602 14.31 -22.88 22.99
N PRO A 603 14.80 -23.76 22.08
CA PRO A 603 14.22 -23.97 20.76
C PRO A 603 12.71 -24.30 20.73
N TRP A 604 12.17 -24.91 21.78
CA TRP A 604 10.74 -25.23 21.90
C TRP A 604 9.87 -24.11 22.47
N GLN A 605 10.46 -23.00 22.93
CA GLN A 605 9.75 -21.85 23.50
C GLN A 605 9.61 -20.71 22.49
N GLN A 606 9.56 -21.03 21.19
CA GLN A 606 9.41 -20.01 20.15
C GLN A 606 8.01 -19.39 20.14
N PRO A 607 7.88 -18.07 19.90
CA PRO A 607 6.59 -17.38 19.86
C PRO A 607 5.86 -17.64 18.53
N LEU A 608 5.48 -18.91 18.27
CA LEU A 608 4.91 -19.36 16.99
C LEU A 608 3.65 -18.58 16.57
N SER A 609 2.80 -18.21 17.52
CA SER A 609 1.60 -17.40 17.26
C SER A 609 1.94 -16.00 16.75
N SER A 610 2.99 -15.38 17.30
CA SER A 610 3.44 -14.04 16.89
C SER A 610 4.14 -14.12 15.53
N ILE A 611 4.96 -15.16 15.29
CA ILE A 611 5.58 -15.43 13.99
C ILE A 611 4.49 -15.64 12.91
N GLN A 612 3.46 -16.44 13.20
CA GLN A 612 2.33 -16.66 12.30
C GLN A 612 1.56 -15.36 12.01
N SER A 613 1.35 -14.53 13.04
CA SER A 613 0.62 -13.28 12.92
C SER A 613 1.40 -12.23 12.12
N TYR A 614 2.74 -12.32 12.08
CA TYR A 614 3.61 -11.38 11.39
C TYR A 614 4.04 -11.82 9.97
N PHE A 615 4.41 -13.09 9.79
CA PHE A 615 4.95 -13.65 8.55
C PHE A 615 3.99 -14.60 7.81
N GLY A 616 2.90 -15.02 8.46
CA GLY A 616 1.96 -16.00 7.93
C GLY A 616 2.28 -17.45 8.33
N SER A 617 1.34 -18.36 8.04
CA SER A 617 1.41 -19.73 8.58
C SER A 617 2.47 -20.60 7.90
N LYS A 618 2.84 -20.35 6.63
CA LYS A 618 3.88 -21.13 5.95
C LYS A 618 5.25 -21.01 6.65
N ILE A 619 5.66 -19.79 7.00
CA ILE A 619 6.92 -19.52 7.72
C ILE A 619 6.80 -20.00 9.18
N ALA A 620 5.67 -19.78 9.85
CA ALA A 620 5.47 -20.29 11.20
C ALA A 620 5.54 -21.83 11.28
N LEU A 621 5.00 -22.54 10.27
CA LEU A 621 5.12 -24.00 10.18
C LEU A 621 6.55 -24.47 9.97
N TYR A 622 7.37 -23.71 9.23
CA TYR A 622 8.81 -23.99 9.10
C TYR A 622 9.50 -23.92 10.46
N PHE A 623 9.33 -22.83 11.20
CA PHE A 623 9.94 -22.70 12.53
C PHE A 623 9.37 -23.68 13.55
N ALA A 624 8.08 -24.03 13.45
CA ALA A 624 7.49 -25.08 14.26
C ALA A 624 8.13 -26.45 13.97
N PHE A 625 8.37 -26.77 12.70
CA PHE A 625 9.08 -27.99 12.30
C PHE A 625 10.52 -27.98 12.78
N LEU A 626 11.24 -26.88 12.54
CA LEU A 626 12.62 -26.70 12.96
C LEU A 626 12.78 -26.83 14.48
N ALA A 627 11.88 -26.22 15.27
CA ALA A 627 11.82 -26.38 16.72
C ALA A 627 11.62 -27.85 17.12
N HIS A 628 10.62 -28.50 16.53
CA HIS A 628 10.26 -29.89 16.81
C HIS A 628 11.42 -30.83 16.48
N TYR A 629 12.01 -30.68 15.30
CA TYR A 629 13.16 -31.44 14.86
C TYR A 629 14.36 -31.26 15.81
N THR A 630 14.65 -30.02 16.20
CA THR A 630 15.74 -29.69 17.15
C THR A 630 15.52 -30.33 18.52
N THR A 631 14.29 -30.34 19.03
CA THR A 631 13.98 -30.99 20.33
C THR A 631 14.22 -32.49 20.30
N TRP A 632 13.83 -33.16 19.21
CA TRP A 632 14.04 -34.60 19.05
C TRP A 632 15.51 -34.94 18.78
N LEU A 633 16.26 -34.05 18.11
CA LEU A 633 17.70 -34.19 17.92
C LEU A 633 18.46 -34.20 19.24
N MET A 634 17.95 -33.58 20.32
CA MET A 634 18.57 -33.71 21.65
C MET A 634 18.65 -35.17 22.09
N GLY A 635 17.54 -35.91 21.98
CA GLY A 635 17.49 -37.33 22.33
C GLY A 635 18.41 -38.18 21.45
N ALA A 636 18.41 -37.94 20.14
CA ALA A 636 19.32 -38.62 19.22
C ALA A 636 20.79 -38.25 19.46
N GLY A 637 21.08 -36.99 19.79
CA GLY A 637 22.41 -36.47 20.06
C GLY A 637 23.01 -37.07 21.32
N VAL A 638 22.23 -37.24 22.39
CA VAL A 638 22.69 -37.89 23.64
C VAL A 638 23.06 -39.35 23.38
N VAL A 639 22.20 -40.12 22.69
CA VAL A 639 22.50 -41.53 22.37
C VAL A 639 23.68 -41.63 21.39
N GLY A 640 23.72 -40.77 20.39
CA GLY A 640 24.83 -40.68 19.43
C GLY A 640 26.17 -40.38 20.09
N LEU A 641 26.19 -39.42 21.03
CA LEU A 641 27.36 -39.10 21.84
C LEU A 641 27.79 -40.29 22.72
N GLY A 642 26.82 -40.97 23.35
CA GLY A 642 27.07 -42.16 24.17
C GLY A 642 27.66 -43.34 23.36
N LEU A 643 27.30 -43.46 22.09
CA LEU A 643 27.88 -44.46 21.17
C LEU A 643 29.24 -44.03 20.61
N TRP A 644 29.48 -42.72 20.48
CA TRP A 644 30.73 -42.18 19.93
C TRP A 644 31.87 -42.10 20.96
N ILE A 645 31.60 -41.73 22.22
CA ILE A 645 32.64 -41.64 23.28
C ILE A 645 33.47 -42.94 23.43
N PRO A 646 32.87 -44.15 23.45
CA PRO A 646 33.63 -45.40 23.48
C PRO A 646 34.60 -45.55 22.29
N GLN A 647 34.27 -45.01 21.11
CA GLN A 647 35.16 -45.03 19.95
C GLN A 647 36.37 -44.10 20.09
N LEU A 648 36.29 -43.09 20.96
CA LEU A 648 37.39 -42.16 21.27
C LEU A 648 38.30 -42.67 22.39
N VAL A 649 37.73 -43.29 23.42
CA VAL A 649 38.45 -43.61 24.66
C VAL A 649 39.04 -45.02 24.64
N LEU A 650 38.35 -45.98 24.02
CA LEU A 650 38.79 -47.38 24.00
C LEU A 650 39.72 -47.65 22.81
N PRO A 651 40.67 -48.60 22.92
CA PRO A 651 41.48 -49.04 21.78
C PRO A 651 40.60 -49.59 20.65
N ASN A 652 41.04 -49.39 19.41
CA ASN A 652 40.33 -49.91 18.24
C ASN A 652 40.25 -51.44 18.29
N SER A 653 39.04 -51.95 18.42
CA SER A 653 38.73 -53.38 18.36
C SER A 653 37.54 -53.59 17.44
N GLY A 654 37.56 -54.67 16.65
CA GLY A 654 36.47 -55.00 15.73
C GLY A 654 35.12 -55.02 16.45
N LEU A 655 35.03 -55.74 17.58
CA LEU A 655 33.81 -55.87 18.39
C LEU A 655 33.19 -54.52 18.78
N ARG A 656 34.00 -53.51 19.14
CA ARG A 656 33.51 -52.18 19.52
C ARG A 656 32.82 -51.50 18.34
N ASP A 657 33.47 -51.46 17.18
CA ASP A 657 32.92 -50.81 15.99
C ASP A 657 31.67 -51.55 15.49
N GLN A 658 31.64 -52.87 15.68
CA GLN A 658 30.48 -53.69 15.35
C GLN A 658 29.25 -53.35 16.19
N VAL A 659 29.42 -53.25 17.51
CA VAL A 659 28.35 -52.89 18.44
C VAL A 659 27.85 -51.48 18.16
N VAL A 660 28.76 -50.53 17.93
CA VAL A 660 28.38 -49.13 17.68
C VAL A 660 27.59 -49.00 16.37
N VAL A 661 28.04 -49.63 15.28
CA VAL A 661 27.32 -49.60 14.00
C VAL A 661 25.95 -50.28 14.13
N GLY A 662 25.90 -51.47 14.72
CA GLY A 662 24.63 -52.20 14.93
C GLY A 662 23.61 -51.41 15.76
N CYS A 663 24.03 -50.88 16.91
CA CYS A 663 23.15 -50.10 17.79
C CYS A 663 22.70 -48.79 17.13
N SER A 664 23.60 -48.06 16.47
CA SER A 664 23.26 -46.78 15.82
C SER A 664 22.30 -46.97 14.62
N SER A 665 22.50 -48.01 13.81
CA SER A 665 21.65 -48.33 12.65
C SER A 665 20.19 -48.64 13.05
N VAL A 666 19.98 -49.37 14.14
CA VAL A 666 18.62 -49.67 14.64
C VAL A 666 18.00 -48.44 15.32
N TRP A 667 18.76 -47.80 16.22
CA TRP A 667 18.27 -46.66 17.01
C TRP A 667 17.79 -45.51 16.13
N ILE A 668 18.57 -45.11 15.11
CA ILE A 668 18.22 -43.94 14.30
C ILE A 668 16.92 -44.13 13.53
N VAL A 669 16.62 -45.36 13.08
CA VAL A 669 15.39 -45.67 12.33
C VAL A 669 14.19 -45.61 13.25
N ILE A 670 14.31 -46.15 14.47
CA ILE A 670 13.26 -46.08 15.50
C ILE A 670 12.99 -44.62 15.83
N TRP A 671 14.05 -43.86 16.14
CA TRP A 671 13.96 -42.43 16.43
C TRP A 671 13.32 -41.64 15.28
N ALA A 672 13.76 -41.84 14.04
CA ALA A 672 13.26 -41.10 12.89
C ALA A 672 11.79 -41.41 12.58
N THR A 673 11.38 -42.68 12.76
CA THR A 673 9.97 -43.09 12.63
C THR A 673 9.10 -42.44 13.68
N LEU A 674 9.56 -42.38 14.94
CA LEU A 674 8.85 -41.75 16.04
C LEU A 674 8.79 -40.23 15.88
N LEU A 675 9.88 -39.59 15.44
CA LEU A 675 9.94 -38.15 15.12
C LEU A 675 8.90 -37.79 14.07
N MET A 676 8.89 -38.47 12.91
CA MET A 676 7.95 -38.16 11.84
C MET A 676 6.50 -38.36 12.29
N LYS A 677 6.25 -39.38 13.12
CA LYS A 677 4.93 -39.62 13.67
C LYS A 677 4.49 -38.55 14.67
N SER A 678 5.40 -38.17 15.56
CA SER A 678 5.23 -37.08 16.52
C SER A 678 4.97 -35.75 15.81
N TRP A 679 5.71 -35.45 14.74
CA TRP A 679 5.49 -34.28 13.90
C TRP A 679 4.11 -34.32 13.24
N GLY A 680 3.67 -35.47 12.71
CA GLY A 680 2.33 -35.62 12.17
C GLY A 680 1.23 -35.21 13.16
N ARG A 681 1.38 -35.61 14.44
CA ARG A 681 0.48 -35.20 15.54
C ARG A 681 0.60 -33.73 15.91
N TYR A 682 1.81 -33.22 16.01
CA TYR A 682 2.04 -31.81 16.36
C TYR A 682 1.53 -30.87 15.25
N ASN A 683 1.79 -31.18 13.99
CA ASN A 683 1.25 -30.46 12.84
C ASN A 683 -0.30 -30.50 12.84
N ALA A 684 -0.91 -31.65 13.18
CA ALA A 684 -2.37 -31.74 13.32
C ALA A 684 -2.92 -30.85 14.45
N THR A 685 -2.16 -30.57 15.51
CA THR A 685 -2.56 -29.61 16.54
C THR A 685 -2.43 -28.14 16.10
N LEU A 686 -1.56 -27.86 15.13
CA LEU A 686 -1.39 -26.52 14.53
C LEU A 686 -2.43 -26.25 13.42
N ALA A 687 -2.95 -27.30 12.77
CA ALA A 687 -3.88 -27.19 11.65
C ALA A 687 -5.19 -26.42 11.97
N PRO A 688 -5.88 -26.61 13.12
CA PRO A 688 -7.04 -25.81 13.50
C PRO A 688 -6.77 -24.30 13.56
N MET A 689 -5.52 -23.88 13.81
CA MET A 689 -5.12 -22.46 13.81
C MET A 689 -5.00 -21.87 12.38
N THR A 690 -4.99 -22.70 11.35
CA THR A 690 -4.80 -22.28 9.94
C THR A 690 -6.11 -22.26 9.14
N GLY A 691 -7.16 -22.92 9.64
CA GLY A 691 -8.54 -22.77 9.18
C GLY A 691 -8.86 -23.22 7.75
N ARG A 692 -7.98 -23.88 6.98
CA ARG A 692 -8.29 -24.22 5.56
C ARG A 692 -7.89 -25.66 5.17
N PRO A 693 -8.82 -26.47 4.60
CA PRO A 693 -8.46 -27.66 3.82
C PRO A 693 -8.02 -27.28 2.39
N MET A 694 -7.12 -28.06 1.79
CA MET A 694 -6.68 -27.90 0.38
C MET A 694 -7.52 -28.79 -0.55
N LEU A 695 -7.98 -28.24 -1.69
CA LEU A 695 -8.68 -28.98 -2.75
C LEU A 695 -7.71 -29.47 -3.83
N TYR A 696 -8.01 -30.63 -4.40
CA TYR A 696 -7.19 -31.34 -5.40
C TYR A 696 -7.94 -31.41 -6.75
N PHE A 697 -7.22 -31.16 -7.86
CA PHE A 697 -7.77 -31.12 -9.22
C PHE A 697 -7.22 -32.26 -10.12
N ASP A 698 -7.93 -32.54 -11.23
CA ASP A 698 -7.75 -33.76 -12.05
C ASP A 698 -6.65 -33.66 -13.15
N LYS A 699 -6.06 -34.80 -13.55
CA LYS A 699 -4.64 -34.98 -13.94
C LYS A 699 -4.31 -35.22 -15.44
N ARG A 700 -5.24 -35.20 -16.39
CA ARG A 700 -5.04 -35.90 -17.68
C ARG A 700 -4.22 -35.20 -18.79
N GLU A 701 -4.13 -33.86 -18.85
CA GLU A 701 -3.33 -33.17 -19.90
C GLU A 701 -1.89 -32.82 -19.48
N LYS A 702 -1.59 -32.97 -18.18
CA LYS A 702 -0.31 -32.60 -17.55
C LYS A 702 0.83 -33.61 -17.79
N LEU A 703 0.48 -34.87 -18.08
CA LEU A 703 1.42 -35.99 -18.11
C LEU A 703 2.50 -35.86 -19.21
N ASN A 704 2.14 -35.40 -20.41
CA ASN A 704 3.08 -35.34 -21.54
C ASN A 704 4.18 -34.26 -21.37
N ARG A 705 3.83 -33.12 -20.76
CA ARG A 705 4.81 -32.05 -20.47
C ARG A 705 5.73 -32.45 -19.32
N MET A 706 5.20 -33.18 -18.33
CA MET A 706 5.99 -33.74 -17.25
C MET A 706 7.06 -34.73 -17.75
N CYS A 707 6.76 -35.58 -18.74
CA CYS A 707 7.73 -36.56 -19.25
C CYS A 707 9.05 -35.94 -19.72
N TRP A 708 9.03 -34.80 -20.43
CA TRP A 708 10.24 -34.12 -20.89
C TRP A 708 11.07 -33.55 -19.73
N SER A 709 10.41 -32.94 -18.76
CA SER A 709 11.04 -32.43 -17.53
C SER A 709 11.71 -33.56 -16.73
N TRP A 710 11.02 -34.71 -16.57
CA TRP A 710 11.56 -35.90 -15.93
C TRP A 710 12.72 -36.55 -16.73
N LEU A 711 12.68 -36.55 -18.06
CA LEU A 711 13.79 -37.04 -18.89
C LEU A 711 15.05 -36.19 -18.74
N LEU A 712 14.91 -34.85 -18.78
CA LEU A 712 16.03 -33.94 -18.59
C LEU A 712 16.62 -34.06 -17.18
N LEU A 713 15.75 -34.20 -16.16
CA LEU A 713 16.15 -34.48 -14.78
C LEU A 713 16.98 -35.78 -14.68
N CYS A 714 16.51 -36.87 -15.30
CA CYS A 714 17.26 -38.13 -15.36
C CYS A 714 18.63 -37.97 -16.04
N GLY A 715 18.70 -37.16 -17.11
CA GLY A 715 19.97 -36.84 -17.78
C GLY A 715 20.96 -36.11 -16.87
N LEU A 716 20.50 -35.10 -16.11
CA LEU A 716 21.33 -34.38 -15.14
C LEU A 716 21.78 -35.27 -13.97
N ILE A 717 20.91 -36.16 -13.50
CA ILE A 717 21.27 -37.17 -12.49
C ILE A 717 22.37 -38.11 -13.02
N GLY A 718 22.25 -38.55 -14.28
CA GLY A 718 23.28 -39.35 -14.95
C GLY A 718 24.62 -38.61 -15.05
N LEU A 719 24.60 -37.31 -15.35
CA LEU A 719 25.79 -36.46 -15.38
C LEU A 719 26.46 -36.40 -14.00
N VAL A 720 25.69 -36.19 -12.93
CA VAL A 720 26.20 -36.20 -11.55
C VAL A 720 26.88 -37.54 -11.24
N ALA A 721 26.23 -38.66 -11.54
CA ALA A 721 26.81 -39.99 -11.31
C ALA A 721 28.13 -40.19 -12.07
N GLY A 722 28.21 -39.69 -13.31
CA GLY A 722 29.45 -39.69 -14.10
C GLY A 722 30.57 -38.85 -13.48
N LEU A 723 30.26 -37.64 -13.04
CA LEU A 723 31.24 -36.74 -12.39
C LEU A 723 31.73 -37.29 -11.05
N VAL A 724 30.85 -37.87 -10.26
CA VAL A 724 31.20 -38.54 -9.00
C VAL A 724 32.15 -39.70 -9.28
N SER A 725 31.85 -40.54 -10.28
CA SER A 725 32.73 -41.64 -10.71
C SER A 725 34.10 -41.12 -11.16
N MET A 726 34.16 -39.99 -11.86
CA MET A 726 35.42 -39.33 -12.25
C MET A 726 36.22 -38.84 -11.03
N ASN A 727 35.56 -38.27 -10.03
CA ASN A 727 36.22 -37.83 -8.79
C ASN A 727 36.86 -39.02 -8.05
N PHE A 728 36.20 -40.17 -8.00
CA PHE A 728 36.77 -41.38 -7.41
C PHE A 728 37.91 -41.98 -8.24
N TYR A 729 37.82 -41.91 -9.57
CA TYR A 729 38.94 -42.29 -10.43
C TYR A 729 40.17 -41.40 -10.16
N LEU A 730 39.97 -40.08 -10.06
CA LEU A 730 41.03 -39.15 -9.69
C LEU A 730 41.61 -39.45 -8.31
N GLN A 731 40.75 -39.76 -7.33
CA GLN A 731 41.17 -40.15 -5.99
C GLN A 731 42.08 -41.39 -6.04
N ASN A 732 41.66 -42.43 -6.77
CA ASN A 732 42.43 -43.66 -6.89
C ASN A 732 43.80 -43.39 -7.55
N TYR A 733 43.83 -42.63 -8.64
CA TYR A 733 45.06 -42.23 -9.32
C TYR A 733 46.03 -41.48 -8.40
N LEU A 734 45.54 -40.51 -7.60
CA LEU A 734 46.37 -39.73 -6.69
C LEU A 734 46.91 -40.56 -5.51
N ILE A 735 46.13 -41.54 -5.03
CA ILE A 735 46.55 -42.47 -3.97
C ILE A 735 47.61 -43.43 -4.50
N GLU A 736 47.41 -44.01 -5.69
CA GLU A 736 48.38 -44.90 -6.34
C GLU A 736 49.70 -44.17 -6.65
N ALA A 737 49.63 -42.91 -7.06
CA ALA A 737 50.80 -42.06 -7.32
C ALA A 737 51.56 -41.64 -6.03
N LYS A 738 51.05 -41.98 -4.83
CA LYS A 738 51.64 -41.65 -3.51
C LYS A 738 51.99 -40.17 -3.34
N TYR A 739 51.16 -39.27 -3.85
CA TYR A 739 51.41 -37.84 -3.72
C TYR A 739 51.25 -37.41 -2.25
N SER A 740 52.36 -37.03 -1.61
CA SER A 740 52.39 -36.60 -0.22
C SER A 740 53.07 -35.24 -0.08
N ILE A 741 52.55 -34.38 0.79
CA ILE A 741 53.19 -33.13 1.18
C ILE A 741 53.91 -33.36 2.52
N ARG A 742 55.20 -32.97 2.59
CA ARG A 742 55.96 -32.93 3.85
C ARG A 742 55.68 -31.65 4.61
N VAL A 743 55.12 -31.77 5.81
CA VAL A 743 55.01 -30.65 6.75
C VAL A 743 55.72 -31.05 8.05
N GLY A 744 56.95 -30.57 8.23
CA GLY A 744 57.81 -30.98 9.34
C GLY A 744 58.16 -32.48 9.25
N SER A 745 57.93 -33.22 10.35
CA SER A 745 58.23 -34.66 10.45
C SER A 745 57.10 -35.58 9.97
N TRP A 746 56.01 -35.04 9.43
CA TRP A 746 54.82 -35.79 9.03
C TRP A 746 54.64 -35.75 7.50
N ASP A 747 54.50 -36.92 6.88
CA ASP A 747 54.16 -37.08 5.45
C ASP A 747 52.63 -37.22 5.34
N PHE A 748 51.94 -36.21 4.78
CA PHE A 748 50.48 -36.23 4.64
C PHE A 748 50.08 -36.62 3.21
N LEU A 749 49.30 -37.69 3.08
CA LEU A 749 48.79 -38.16 1.79
C LEU A 749 47.60 -37.29 1.36
N ILE A 750 47.75 -36.51 0.29
CA ILE A 750 46.72 -35.53 -0.10
C ILE A 750 45.61 -36.10 -0.99
N GLY A 751 45.79 -37.30 -1.55
CA GLY A 751 44.88 -37.85 -2.56
C GLY A 751 43.41 -37.93 -2.12
N GLY A 752 43.15 -38.38 -0.89
CA GLY A 752 41.78 -38.43 -0.32
C GLY A 752 41.17 -37.04 -0.09
N PRO A 753 41.82 -36.15 0.67
CA PRO A 753 41.32 -34.78 0.90
C PRO A 753 41.09 -33.97 -0.37
N VAL A 754 41.98 -34.06 -1.37
CA VAL A 754 41.84 -33.36 -2.65
C VAL A 754 40.59 -33.84 -3.40
N ALA A 755 40.34 -35.15 -3.44
CA ALA A 755 39.15 -35.70 -4.07
C ALA A 755 37.85 -35.31 -3.35
N ASN A 756 37.85 -35.31 -2.02
CA ASN A 756 36.70 -34.84 -1.23
C ASN A 756 36.41 -33.35 -1.47
N LEU A 757 37.44 -32.50 -1.59
CA LEU A 757 37.28 -31.09 -1.95
C LEU A 757 36.75 -30.90 -3.37
N ALA A 758 37.26 -31.68 -4.34
CA ALA A 758 36.75 -31.68 -5.71
C ALA A 758 35.28 -32.10 -5.76
N ASN A 759 34.89 -33.07 -4.93
CA ASN A 759 33.49 -33.49 -4.80
C ASN A 759 32.61 -32.38 -4.22
N VAL A 760 33.04 -31.68 -3.16
CA VAL A 760 32.31 -30.52 -2.61
C VAL A 760 32.15 -29.41 -3.65
N ALA A 761 33.21 -29.11 -4.42
CA ALA A 761 33.14 -28.14 -5.50
C ALA A 761 32.15 -28.57 -6.61
N GLN A 762 32.18 -29.85 -6.99
CA GLN A 762 31.25 -30.41 -7.97
C GLN A 762 29.79 -30.30 -7.49
N ILE A 763 29.52 -30.59 -6.21
CA ILE A 763 28.19 -30.44 -5.62
C ILE A 763 27.72 -28.99 -5.73
N ALA A 764 28.57 -28.02 -5.37
CA ALA A 764 28.23 -26.60 -5.41
C ALA A 764 27.95 -26.08 -6.83
N VAL A 765 28.75 -26.49 -7.82
CA VAL A 765 28.54 -26.12 -9.23
C VAL A 765 27.23 -26.72 -9.75
N MET A 766 26.99 -28.00 -9.49
CA MET A 766 25.77 -28.67 -9.93
C MET A 766 24.51 -28.12 -9.26
N PHE A 767 24.62 -27.65 -8.01
CA PHE A 767 23.53 -26.95 -7.32
C PHE A 767 23.08 -25.73 -8.11
N GLN A 768 24.00 -24.84 -8.51
CA GLN A 768 23.68 -23.61 -9.24
C GLN A 768 23.07 -23.89 -10.63
N ILE A 769 23.64 -24.84 -11.36
CA ILE A 769 23.15 -25.23 -12.69
C ILE A 769 21.72 -25.77 -12.58
N TYR A 770 21.51 -26.73 -11.69
CA TYR A 770 20.25 -27.43 -11.58
C TYR A 770 19.11 -26.51 -11.13
N ASP A 771 19.36 -25.65 -10.15
CA ASP A 771 18.34 -24.77 -9.59
C ASP A 771 17.83 -23.78 -10.66
N SER A 772 18.75 -23.24 -11.47
CA SER A 772 18.42 -22.41 -12.63
C SER A 772 17.56 -23.16 -13.67
N VAL A 773 17.90 -24.42 -13.95
CA VAL A 773 17.16 -25.26 -14.91
C VAL A 773 15.80 -25.67 -14.36
N CYS A 774 15.70 -26.03 -13.09
CA CYS A 774 14.49 -26.53 -12.46
C CYS A 774 13.40 -25.46 -12.42
N VAL A 775 13.74 -24.20 -12.13
CA VAL A 775 12.79 -23.08 -12.20
C VAL A 775 12.23 -22.96 -13.62
N GLN A 776 13.09 -22.97 -14.63
CA GLN A 776 12.66 -22.86 -16.04
C GLN A 776 11.77 -24.03 -16.47
N LEU A 777 12.13 -25.26 -16.09
CA LEU A 777 11.32 -26.45 -16.39
C LEU A 777 9.92 -26.35 -15.78
N ASN A 778 9.82 -25.85 -14.55
CA ASN A 778 8.56 -25.75 -13.84
C ASN A 778 7.63 -24.67 -14.44
N GLU A 779 8.21 -23.56 -14.93
CA GLU A 779 7.49 -22.55 -15.69
C GLU A 779 6.95 -23.12 -17.03
N ILE A 780 7.74 -23.96 -17.72
CA ILE A 780 7.32 -24.63 -18.97
C ILE A 780 6.15 -25.60 -18.72
N GLU A 781 6.09 -26.24 -17.54
CA GLU A 781 5.02 -27.15 -17.15
C GLU A 781 3.67 -26.46 -16.97
N ASN A 782 3.64 -25.11 -16.86
CA ASN A 782 2.46 -24.26 -16.80
C ASN A 782 1.37 -24.78 -15.83
N HIS A 783 1.71 -24.78 -14.55
CA HIS A 783 0.84 -25.26 -13.49
C HIS A 783 -0.38 -24.35 -13.26
N ALA A 784 -1.54 -24.95 -13.00
CA ALA A 784 -2.80 -24.21 -12.82
C ALA A 784 -2.88 -23.42 -11.50
N THR A 785 -2.18 -23.86 -10.45
CA THR A 785 -2.15 -23.20 -9.14
C THR A 785 -0.73 -23.04 -8.61
N GLU A 786 -0.47 -21.99 -7.83
CA GLU A 786 0.84 -21.76 -7.19
C GLU A 786 1.23 -22.95 -6.29
N SER A 787 0.29 -23.55 -5.57
CA SER A 787 0.57 -24.71 -4.71
C SER A 787 1.00 -25.95 -5.50
N GLU A 788 0.41 -26.20 -6.67
CA GLU A 788 0.85 -27.27 -7.55
C GLU A 788 2.21 -26.98 -8.20
N HIS A 789 2.43 -25.72 -8.60
CA HIS A 789 3.71 -25.25 -9.12
C HIS A 789 4.81 -25.51 -8.10
N GLU A 790 4.65 -25.02 -6.87
CA GLU A 790 5.61 -25.23 -5.79
C GLU A 790 5.82 -26.70 -5.47
N GLY A 791 4.74 -27.48 -5.37
CA GLY A 791 4.84 -28.91 -5.10
C GLY A 791 5.66 -29.64 -6.16
N ALA A 792 5.33 -29.45 -7.44
CA ALA A 792 6.07 -30.10 -8.52
C ALA A 792 7.54 -29.66 -8.58
N PHE A 793 7.84 -28.40 -8.25
CA PHE A 793 9.21 -27.92 -8.12
C PHE A 793 9.94 -28.62 -6.96
N ILE A 794 9.32 -28.66 -5.77
CA ILE A 794 9.87 -29.29 -4.55
C ILE A 794 10.28 -30.74 -4.85
N LEU A 795 9.40 -31.55 -5.43
CA LEU A 795 9.68 -32.96 -5.68
C LEU A 795 10.84 -33.18 -6.65
N LYS A 796 10.88 -32.46 -7.78
CA LYS A 796 11.96 -32.59 -8.76
C LYS A 796 13.28 -32.14 -8.16
N SER A 797 13.25 -30.99 -7.48
CA SER A 797 14.45 -30.37 -6.97
C SER A 797 15.13 -31.19 -5.88
N ILE A 798 14.34 -31.72 -4.95
CA ILE A 798 14.85 -32.61 -3.91
C ILE A 798 15.45 -33.88 -4.48
N LEU A 799 14.81 -34.52 -5.46
CA LEU A 799 15.34 -35.75 -6.04
C LEU A 799 16.76 -35.52 -6.58
N PHE A 800 16.97 -34.40 -7.28
CA PHE A 800 18.29 -34.03 -7.74
C PHE A 800 19.25 -33.73 -6.59
N HIS A 801 18.87 -32.85 -5.65
CA HIS A 801 19.77 -32.43 -4.58
C HIS A 801 20.15 -33.59 -3.66
N VAL A 802 19.25 -34.52 -3.35
CA VAL A 802 19.52 -35.75 -2.59
C VAL A 802 20.57 -36.59 -3.31
N ILE A 803 20.42 -36.80 -4.63
CA ILE A 803 21.39 -37.59 -5.39
C ILE A 803 22.73 -36.85 -5.49
N ASN A 804 22.73 -35.56 -5.82
CA ASN A 804 23.95 -34.76 -5.95
C ASN A 804 24.77 -34.74 -4.66
N ASN A 805 24.11 -34.59 -3.50
CA ASN A 805 24.79 -34.56 -2.21
C ASN A 805 25.24 -35.95 -1.72
N PHE A 806 24.42 -36.98 -1.93
CA PHE A 806 24.67 -38.30 -1.34
C PHE A 806 25.35 -39.30 -2.29
N ALA A 807 25.42 -39.02 -3.60
CA ALA A 807 25.98 -39.96 -4.59
C ALA A 807 27.39 -40.42 -4.26
N ALA A 808 28.26 -39.52 -3.79
CA ALA A 808 29.63 -39.89 -3.43
C ALA A 808 29.68 -40.82 -2.20
N LEU A 809 28.85 -40.56 -1.20
CA LEU A 809 28.74 -41.39 0.00
C LEU A 809 28.12 -42.76 -0.33
N PHE A 810 27.10 -42.78 -1.20
CA PHE A 810 26.52 -44.01 -1.73
C PHE A 810 27.52 -44.81 -2.57
N TYR A 811 28.37 -44.16 -3.35
CA TYR A 811 29.42 -44.85 -4.10
C TYR A 811 30.42 -45.56 -3.18
N VAL A 812 30.95 -44.86 -2.16
CA VAL A 812 31.86 -45.46 -1.18
C VAL A 812 31.21 -46.64 -0.46
N MET A 813 29.92 -46.50 -0.11
CA MET A 813 29.21 -47.50 0.67
C MET A 813 28.75 -48.73 -0.13
N PHE A 814 28.14 -48.53 -1.30
CA PHE A 814 27.47 -49.59 -2.08
C PHE A 814 28.33 -50.16 -3.22
N VAL A 815 29.24 -49.36 -3.79
CA VAL A 815 29.84 -49.68 -5.11
C VAL A 815 31.32 -49.99 -4.99
N LYS A 816 32.08 -49.18 -4.23
CA LYS A 816 33.54 -49.18 -4.24
C LYS A 816 34.17 -50.57 -3.98
N ARG A 817 33.69 -51.30 -2.96
CA ARG A 817 34.19 -52.65 -2.60
C ARG A 817 33.96 -53.68 -3.71
N TYR A 818 32.85 -53.59 -4.44
CA TYR A 818 32.46 -54.60 -5.44
C TYR A 818 33.15 -54.43 -6.79
N ILE A 819 33.62 -53.22 -7.11
CA ILE A 819 34.41 -52.95 -8.32
C ILE A 819 35.90 -53.36 -8.13
N GLY A 820 36.28 -53.83 -6.95
CA GLY A 820 37.66 -54.28 -6.66
C GLY A 820 38.64 -53.15 -6.35
N VAL A 821 38.13 -51.93 -6.09
CA VAL A 821 38.95 -50.79 -5.66
C VAL A 821 39.16 -50.86 -4.16
N GLN A 822 40.42 -50.93 -3.71
CA GLN A 822 40.74 -50.97 -2.27
C GLN A 822 40.44 -49.62 -1.60
N CYS A 823 39.86 -49.67 -0.41
CA CYS A 823 39.67 -48.50 0.44
C CYS A 823 40.99 -48.07 1.07
N MET A 824 41.10 -46.80 1.46
CA MET A 824 42.30 -46.29 2.12
C MET A 824 42.60 -47.13 3.38
N ASN A 825 43.79 -47.72 3.45
CA ASN A 825 44.22 -48.63 4.52
C ASN A 825 43.29 -49.84 4.78
N ASN A 826 42.56 -50.33 3.77
CA ASN A 826 41.53 -51.36 3.89
C ASN A 826 40.36 -50.99 4.84
N ASP A 827 40.18 -49.71 5.15
CA ASP A 827 39.13 -49.21 6.04
C ASP A 827 38.13 -48.31 5.29
N CYS A 828 37.14 -48.94 4.66
CA CYS A 828 36.06 -48.21 3.95
C CYS A 828 35.17 -47.40 4.91
N LEU A 829 35.04 -47.83 6.17
CA LEU A 829 34.28 -47.13 7.20
C LEU A 829 34.97 -45.81 7.55
N GLY A 830 36.29 -45.85 7.75
CA GLY A 830 37.11 -44.66 7.98
C GLY A 830 37.07 -43.69 6.80
N GLU A 831 37.14 -44.18 5.57
CA GLU A 831 37.04 -43.34 4.37
C GLU A 831 35.65 -42.68 4.25
N LEU A 832 34.57 -43.45 4.43
CA LEU A 832 33.20 -42.92 4.43
C LEU A 832 33.00 -41.85 5.51
N ARG A 833 33.54 -42.08 6.72
CA ARG A 833 33.51 -41.11 7.83
C ARG A 833 34.21 -39.81 7.44
N ILE A 834 35.40 -39.88 6.84
CA ILE A 834 36.15 -38.70 6.41
C ILE A 834 35.37 -37.97 5.32
N SER A 835 34.89 -38.66 4.28
CA SER A 835 34.10 -38.05 3.22
C SER A 835 32.82 -37.40 3.74
N LEU A 836 32.11 -38.05 4.69
CA LEU A 836 30.94 -37.47 5.35
C LEU A 836 31.30 -36.20 6.11
N LEU A 837 32.34 -36.21 6.94
CA LEU A 837 32.76 -35.03 7.71
C LEU A 837 33.22 -33.87 6.82
N PHE A 838 33.88 -34.16 5.70
CA PHE A 838 34.24 -33.15 4.71
C PHE A 838 33.01 -32.56 4.03
N ILE A 839 32.14 -33.40 3.47
CA ILE A 839 30.96 -32.92 2.73
C ILE A 839 30.01 -32.20 3.67
N PHE A 840 29.57 -32.88 4.74
CA PHE A 840 28.63 -32.32 5.70
C PHE A 840 29.23 -31.13 6.45
N GLY A 841 30.45 -31.26 6.97
CA GLY A 841 31.10 -30.20 7.74
C GLY A 841 31.41 -28.95 6.90
N LEU A 842 31.92 -29.10 5.68
CA LEU A 842 32.16 -27.94 4.79
C LEU A 842 30.85 -27.31 4.33
N GLN A 843 29.79 -28.09 4.08
CA GLN A 843 28.49 -27.52 3.74
C GLN A 843 27.90 -26.73 4.91
N MET A 844 27.98 -27.23 6.13
CA MET A 844 27.54 -26.50 7.33
C MET A 844 28.34 -25.21 7.53
N LEU A 845 29.68 -25.28 7.38
CA LEU A 845 30.53 -24.09 7.48
C LEU A 845 30.23 -23.09 6.36
N TRP A 846 30.09 -23.56 5.13
CA TRP A 846 29.79 -22.72 3.98
C TRP A 846 28.42 -22.05 4.09
N GLY A 847 27.39 -22.78 4.51
CA GLY A 847 26.05 -22.25 4.78
C GLY A 847 26.11 -21.11 5.79
N ASN A 848 26.65 -21.36 6.98
CA ASN A 848 26.82 -20.35 8.02
C ASN A 848 27.65 -19.12 7.54
N LEU A 849 28.73 -19.35 6.78
CA LEU A 849 29.56 -18.27 6.21
C LEU A 849 28.78 -17.41 5.22
N GLN A 850 28.02 -18.05 4.32
CA GLN A 850 27.20 -17.35 3.33
C GLN A 850 26.06 -16.57 3.98
N GLN A 851 25.45 -17.12 5.02
CA GLN A 851 24.31 -16.54 5.69
C GLN A 851 24.69 -15.38 6.65
N VAL A 852 25.83 -15.46 7.36
CA VAL A 852 26.19 -14.47 8.40
C VAL A 852 27.39 -13.60 8.03
N LEU A 853 28.45 -14.18 7.48
CA LEU A 853 29.72 -13.49 7.30
C LEU A 853 29.74 -12.64 6.03
N LEU A 854 29.30 -13.20 4.89
CA LEU A 854 29.35 -12.50 3.60
C LEU A 854 28.52 -11.21 3.57
N PRO A 855 27.26 -11.17 4.07
CA PRO A 855 26.47 -9.93 4.10
C PRO A 855 27.13 -8.84 4.94
N ARG A 856 27.73 -9.20 6.09
CA ARG A 856 28.43 -8.27 6.98
C ARG A 856 29.74 -7.77 6.40
N LEU A 857 30.52 -8.64 5.76
CA LEU A 857 31.73 -8.23 5.04
C LEU A 857 31.38 -7.30 3.87
N TRP A 858 30.29 -7.60 3.16
CA TRP A 858 29.80 -6.76 2.08
C TRP A 858 29.32 -5.40 2.58
N SER A 859 28.57 -5.36 3.69
CA SER A 859 28.10 -4.10 4.28
C SER A 859 29.26 -3.26 4.80
N LEU A 860 30.25 -3.87 5.48
CA LEU A 860 31.45 -3.20 5.96
C LEU A 860 32.32 -2.68 4.81
N TRP A 861 32.54 -3.50 3.78
CA TRP A 861 33.29 -3.10 2.60
C TRP A 861 32.61 -1.94 1.86
N THR A 862 31.29 -1.99 1.74
CA THR A 862 30.50 -0.93 1.12
C THR A 862 30.54 0.35 1.96
N ALA A 863 30.42 0.26 3.29
CA ALA A 863 30.52 1.41 4.20
C ALA A 863 31.91 2.08 4.13
N CYS A 864 32.99 1.30 4.10
CA CYS A 864 34.35 1.81 3.93
C CYS A 864 34.56 2.47 2.55
N ARG A 865 33.91 1.94 1.51
CA ARG A 865 34.08 2.44 0.13
C ARG A 865 33.24 3.68 -0.18
N VAL A 866 32.03 3.77 0.37
CA VAL A 866 31.04 4.81 0.06
C VAL A 866 31.06 5.95 1.08
N GLY A 867 31.57 5.70 2.30
CA GLY A 867 31.43 6.63 3.43
C GLY A 867 30.01 6.58 4.02
N HIS A 868 29.84 7.00 5.29
CA HIS A 868 28.51 7.05 5.90
C HIS A 868 27.60 8.00 5.10
N PRO A 869 26.40 7.56 4.68
CA PRO A 869 25.43 8.44 4.04
C PRO A 869 25.06 9.55 5.04
N GLN A 870 25.25 10.81 4.62
CA GLN A 870 24.91 12.00 5.42
C GLN A 870 23.40 12.30 5.43
N ASP A 871 22.62 11.62 4.58
CA ASP A 871 21.18 11.86 4.40
C ASP A 871 20.39 10.71 5.08
N HIS A 872 19.45 11.04 5.97
CA HIS A 872 18.53 10.06 6.57
C HIS A 872 17.61 9.49 5.47
N ILE A 873 17.82 8.22 5.12
CA ILE A 873 16.96 7.50 4.16
C ILE A 873 15.65 7.15 4.85
N HIS A 874 14.52 7.25 4.13
CA HIS A 874 13.22 6.87 4.68
C HIS A 874 13.23 5.36 5.01
N PRO A 875 12.71 4.89 6.17
CA PRO A 875 12.80 3.47 6.56
C PRO A 875 12.23 2.51 5.50
N LEU A 876 11.10 2.87 4.88
CA LEU A 876 10.51 2.09 3.78
C LEU A 876 11.36 2.11 2.49
N GLU A 877 12.20 3.13 2.27
CA GLU A 877 13.16 3.11 1.17
C GLU A 877 14.35 2.21 1.49
N GLU A 878 14.78 2.12 2.75
CA GLU A 878 15.80 1.15 3.20
C GLU A 878 15.32 -0.30 2.98
N GLU A 879 14.06 -0.59 3.30
CA GLU A 879 13.45 -1.90 3.03
C GLU A 879 13.48 -2.28 1.55
N PHE A 880 13.35 -1.33 0.63
CA PHE A 880 13.47 -1.60 -0.80
C PHE A 880 14.85 -2.11 -1.21
N TYR A 881 15.91 -1.84 -0.45
CA TYR A 881 17.25 -2.36 -0.74
C TYR A 881 17.52 -3.73 -0.11
N LEU A 882 16.63 -4.20 0.78
CA LEU A 882 16.72 -5.55 1.33
C LEU A 882 16.43 -6.61 0.26
N ALA A 883 16.93 -7.82 0.50
CA ALA A 883 16.71 -8.96 -0.37
C ALA A 883 15.23 -9.38 -0.35
N ASP A 884 14.72 -9.88 -1.48
CA ASP A 884 13.40 -10.51 -1.50
C ASP A 884 13.54 -11.97 -1.08
N TYR A 885 12.79 -12.37 -0.05
CA TYR A 885 12.73 -13.76 0.39
C TYR A 885 11.92 -14.63 -0.59
N GLY A 886 10.90 -14.04 -1.22
CA GLY A 886 10.07 -14.71 -2.23
C GLY A 886 9.50 -16.06 -1.78
N TRP A 887 9.17 -16.92 -2.75
CA TRP A 887 8.71 -18.29 -2.50
C TRP A 887 9.85 -19.30 -2.39
N LEU A 888 10.95 -19.02 -3.08
CA LEU A 888 12.17 -19.81 -3.09
C LEU A 888 12.91 -19.76 -1.74
N GLY A 889 12.79 -18.67 -0.97
CA GLY A 889 13.39 -18.58 0.38
C GLY A 889 12.97 -19.74 1.27
N THR A 890 11.66 -19.91 1.50
CA THR A 890 11.15 -21.07 2.29
C THR A 890 11.59 -22.41 1.71
N PHE A 891 11.77 -22.51 0.38
CA PHE A 891 12.20 -23.75 -0.25
C PHE A 891 13.64 -24.11 0.14
N TYR A 892 14.58 -23.16 0.07
CA TYR A 892 15.96 -23.41 0.44
C TYR A 892 16.11 -23.71 1.93
N ASP A 893 15.37 -23.00 2.77
CA ASP A 893 15.39 -23.23 4.23
C ASP A 893 14.95 -24.68 4.55
N TYR A 894 13.86 -25.17 3.94
CA TYR A 894 13.47 -26.58 4.08
C TYR A 894 14.46 -27.54 3.42
N LEU A 895 15.04 -27.19 2.26
CA LEU A 895 16.01 -28.03 1.55
C LEU A 895 17.25 -28.29 2.41
N GLU A 896 17.76 -27.25 3.08
CA GLU A 896 18.88 -27.34 4.01
C GLU A 896 18.57 -28.32 5.15
N LEU A 897 17.41 -28.17 5.81
CA LEU A 897 16.98 -29.07 6.88
C LEU A 897 16.82 -30.52 6.41
N VAL A 898 16.28 -30.74 5.21
CA VAL A 898 16.09 -32.08 4.63
C VAL A 898 17.41 -32.75 4.28
N LEU A 899 18.37 -32.02 3.70
CA LEU A 899 19.69 -32.54 3.40
C LEU A 899 20.43 -32.89 4.70
N GLN A 900 20.39 -32.00 5.70
CA GLN A 900 20.96 -32.25 7.02
C GLN A 900 20.32 -33.47 7.71
N PHE A 901 18.99 -33.61 7.62
CA PHE A 901 18.29 -34.78 8.10
C PHE A 901 18.76 -36.06 7.40
N GLY A 902 18.90 -36.02 6.07
CA GLY A 902 19.43 -37.12 5.27
C GLY A 902 20.83 -37.56 5.69
N TYR A 903 21.77 -36.62 5.87
CA TYR A 903 23.11 -36.92 6.38
C TYR A 903 23.07 -37.60 7.76
N THR A 904 22.14 -37.17 8.62
CA THR A 904 21.99 -37.68 9.98
C THR A 904 21.46 -39.11 10.00
N ILE A 905 20.45 -39.44 9.17
CA ILE A 905 19.78 -40.75 9.24
C ILE A 905 20.34 -41.81 8.29
N LEU A 906 20.86 -41.42 7.13
CA LEU A 906 21.33 -42.38 6.10
C LEU A 906 22.71 -42.93 6.43
N PHE A 907 23.57 -42.13 7.07
CA PHE A 907 24.99 -42.43 7.25
C PHE A 907 25.40 -42.48 8.74
N ILE A 908 24.45 -42.69 9.65
CA ILE A 908 24.72 -42.69 11.11
C ILE A 908 25.80 -43.70 11.51
N GLY A 909 25.86 -44.85 10.82
CA GLY A 909 26.82 -45.90 11.12
C GLY A 909 28.27 -45.46 10.90
N ALA A 910 28.52 -44.48 10.02
CA ALA A 910 29.86 -43.94 9.79
C ALA A 910 30.30 -42.99 10.91
N PHE A 911 29.38 -42.17 11.41
CA PHE A 911 29.62 -41.18 12.45
C PHE A 911 28.41 -41.00 13.37
N PRO A 912 28.32 -41.72 14.51
CA PRO A 912 27.17 -41.67 15.41
C PRO A 912 26.88 -40.31 16.05
N ALA A 913 27.86 -39.39 16.04
CA ALA A 913 27.69 -38.03 16.57
C ALA A 913 27.13 -37.02 15.54
N THR A 914 26.72 -37.45 14.33
CA THR A 914 26.01 -36.56 13.38
C THR A 914 24.78 -35.88 14.00
N PRO A 915 23.92 -36.53 14.81
CA PRO A 915 22.73 -35.85 15.36
C PRO A 915 23.10 -34.73 16.32
N LEU A 916 24.24 -34.83 17.02
CA LEU A 916 24.74 -33.79 17.90
C LEU A 916 25.25 -32.58 17.10
N LEU A 917 26.00 -32.81 16.01
CA LEU A 917 26.41 -31.72 15.11
C LEU A 917 25.19 -31.01 14.50
N SER A 918 24.22 -31.81 14.05
CA SER A 918 22.94 -31.31 13.55
C SER A 918 22.17 -30.50 14.59
N LEU A 919 22.17 -30.93 15.86
CA LEU A 919 21.54 -30.20 16.95
C LEU A 919 22.17 -28.81 17.14
N ILE A 920 23.50 -28.74 17.20
CA ILE A 920 24.23 -27.48 17.38
C ILE A 920 23.92 -26.52 16.22
N ASN A 921 23.91 -27.04 14.99
CA ASN A 921 23.57 -26.24 13.81
C ASN A 921 22.16 -25.68 13.89
N ASN A 922 21.16 -26.53 14.17
CA ASN A 922 19.77 -26.06 14.24
C ASN A 922 19.52 -25.02 15.34
N VAL A 923 20.23 -25.13 16.47
CA VAL A 923 20.13 -24.12 17.54
C VAL A 923 20.62 -22.75 17.05
N CYS A 924 21.71 -22.72 16.28
CA CYS A 924 22.17 -21.51 15.60
C CYS A 924 21.20 -21.08 14.49
N GLU A 925 20.75 -22.02 13.66
CA GLU A 925 19.90 -21.78 12.49
C GLU A 925 18.60 -21.08 12.86
N ILE A 926 17.93 -21.54 13.93
CA ILE A 926 16.70 -20.89 14.44
C ILE A 926 16.91 -19.39 14.66
N ARG A 927 18.08 -18.99 15.16
CA ARG A 927 18.40 -17.59 15.47
C ARG A 927 18.85 -16.82 14.24
N ILE A 928 19.66 -17.44 13.38
CA ILE A 928 20.15 -16.83 12.15
C ILE A 928 18.97 -16.57 11.21
N ASP A 929 18.11 -17.55 10.96
CA ASP A 929 16.93 -17.39 10.11
C ASP A 929 15.95 -16.35 10.65
N ALA A 930 15.70 -16.37 11.96
CA ALA A 930 14.87 -15.36 12.61
C ALA A 930 15.43 -13.94 12.43
N TYR A 931 16.75 -13.77 12.60
CA TYR A 931 17.42 -12.48 12.41
C TYR A 931 17.32 -12.02 10.96
N ARG A 932 17.56 -12.91 10.00
CA ARG A 932 17.53 -12.60 8.56
C ARG A 932 16.13 -12.19 8.11
N LEU A 933 15.10 -12.92 8.52
CA LEU A 933 13.70 -12.57 8.21
C LEU A 933 13.26 -11.23 8.79
N LEU A 934 13.82 -10.85 9.94
CA LEU A 934 13.51 -9.56 10.56
C LEU A 934 14.31 -8.41 9.95
N ASN A 935 15.58 -8.62 9.57
CA ASN A 935 16.51 -7.51 9.31
C ASN A 935 17.15 -7.48 7.92
N GLU A 936 17.26 -8.62 7.23
CA GLU A 936 17.99 -8.71 5.94
C GLU A 936 17.07 -8.94 4.75
N TYR A 937 15.87 -9.45 5.00
CA TYR A 937 14.83 -9.64 4.00
C TYR A 937 13.77 -8.55 4.08
N ARG A 938 13.20 -8.22 2.92
CA ARG A 938 11.89 -7.57 2.86
C ARG A 938 10.87 -8.49 3.50
N ARG A 939 9.84 -7.90 4.12
CA ARG A 939 8.75 -8.68 4.70
C ARG A 939 8.15 -9.60 3.63
N PRO A 940 8.21 -10.93 3.82
CA PRO A 940 7.64 -11.86 2.88
C PRO A 940 6.12 -11.64 2.75
N THR A 941 5.59 -11.83 1.54
CA THR A 941 4.13 -11.84 1.37
C THR A 941 3.58 -13.05 2.11
N PRO A 942 2.60 -12.87 3.02
CA PRO A 942 2.11 -13.94 3.86
C PRO A 942 1.40 -14.99 3.02
N ARG A 943 1.71 -16.25 3.31
CA ARG A 943 1.11 -17.40 2.63
C ARG A 943 0.51 -18.35 3.64
N GLN A 944 -0.68 -18.81 3.32
CA GLN A 944 -1.40 -19.76 4.14
C GLN A 944 -1.01 -21.18 3.71
N ALA A 945 -0.55 -21.96 4.67
CA ALA A 945 -0.32 -23.39 4.56
C ALA A 945 -0.92 -24.08 5.80
N ALA A 946 -1.56 -25.23 5.60
CA ALA A 946 -2.12 -26.07 6.66
C ALA A 946 -1.18 -27.20 7.08
N THR A 947 -0.23 -27.56 6.20
CA THR A 947 0.79 -28.57 6.44
C THR A 947 2.10 -28.09 5.81
N ALA A 948 3.22 -28.68 6.24
CA ALA A 948 4.49 -28.53 5.52
C ALA A 948 4.46 -29.16 4.10
N GLY A 949 3.32 -29.68 3.64
CA GLY A 949 3.10 -30.10 2.26
C GLY A 949 3.96 -31.29 1.86
N GLN A 950 4.55 -31.22 0.67
CA GLN A 950 5.34 -32.31 0.08
C GLN A 950 6.65 -32.60 0.84
N TRP A 951 7.12 -31.67 1.67
CA TRP A 951 8.31 -31.86 2.51
C TRP A 951 8.15 -33.03 3.49
N VAL A 952 6.95 -33.22 4.06
CA VAL A 952 6.69 -34.39 4.94
C VAL A 952 6.81 -35.69 4.16
N THR A 953 6.26 -35.74 2.94
CA THR A 953 6.37 -36.90 2.06
C THR A 953 7.83 -37.25 1.76
N VAL A 954 8.65 -36.23 1.49
CA VAL A 954 10.09 -36.40 1.24
C VAL A 954 10.80 -36.97 2.46
N LEU A 955 10.58 -36.40 3.63
CA LEU A 955 11.17 -36.87 4.88
C LEU A 955 10.78 -38.33 5.16
N GLU A 956 9.52 -38.71 4.95
CA GLU A 956 9.06 -40.09 5.10
C GLU A 956 9.71 -41.07 4.10
N VAL A 957 9.97 -40.62 2.87
CA VAL A 957 10.73 -41.40 1.88
C VAL A 957 12.18 -41.57 2.35
N LEU A 958 12.84 -40.52 2.85
CA LEU A 958 14.20 -40.60 3.39
C LEU A 958 14.30 -41.53 4.61
N VAL A 959 13.31 -41.51 5.52
CA VAL A 959 13.24 -42.46 6.63
C VAL A 959 13.08 -43.90 6.14
N THR A 960 12.31 -44.10 5.07
CA THR A 960 12.16 -45.44 4.49
C THR A 960 13.45 -45.89 3.83
N LEU A 961 14.13 -45.00 3.09
CA LEU A 961 15.42 -45.26 2.47
C LEU A 961 16.49 -45.59 3.51
N SER A 962 16.49 -44.92 4.67
CA SER A 962 17.49 -45.15 5.72
C SER A 962 17.44 -46.56 6.32
N ILE A 963 16.30 -47.24 6.27
CA ILE A 963 16.20 -48.66 6.64
C ILE A 963 17.07 -49.50 5.72
N PHE A 964 16.94 -49.32 4.40
CA PHE A 964 17.73 -50.05 3.42
C PHE A 964 19.21 -49.69 3.50
N THR A 965 19.52 -48.38 3.59
CA THR A 965 20.89 -47.86 3.64
C THR A 965 21.65 -48.38 4.86
N ASN A 966 21.08 -48.24 6.06
CA ASN A 966 21.72 -48.70 7.29
C ASN A 966 21.79 -50.23 7.38
N GLY A 967 20.77 -50.94 6.87
CA GLY A 967 20.78 -52.39 6.81
C GLY A 967 21.89 -52.92 5.89
N PHE A 968 22.04 -52.31 4.72
CA PHE A 968 23.09 -52.70 3.77
C PHE A 968 24.46 -52.40 4.36
N PHE A 969 24.61 -51.21 4.94
CA PHE A 969 25.84 -50.80 5.59
C PHE A 969 26.25 -51.78 6.68
N LEU A 970 25.32 -52.16 7.56
CA LEU A 970 25.54 -53.09 8.65
C LEU A 970 25.96 -54.49 8.15
N VAL A 971 25.36 -55.02 7.09
CA VAL A 971 25.59 -56.39 6.64
C VAL A 971 26.76 -56.53 5.67
N TYR A 972 26.89 -55.60 4.72
CA TYR A 972 27.79 -55.73 3.57
C TYR A 972 29.00 -54.81 3.63
N SER A 973 28.82 -53.57 4.09
CA SER A 973 29.89 -52.58 4.12
C SER A 973 30.71 -52.63 5.41
N SER A 974 30.07 -53.01 6.53
CA SER A 974 30.74 -53.15 7.81
C SER A 974 31.41 -54.51 7.94
N ASN A 975 32.54 -54.56 8.63
CA ASN A 975 33.24 -55.80 8.95
C ASN A 975 32.57 -56.55 10.14
N VAL A 976 31.28 -56.33 10.38
CA VAL A 976 30.51 -56.99 11.47
C VAL A 976 30.28 -58.46 11.20
N PHE A 977 29.81 -58.76 9.99
CA PHE A 977 29.37 -60.09 9.62
C PHE A 977 30.29 -60.70 8.56
N ASP A 978 31.60 -60.47 8.66
CA ASP A 978 32.58 -61.24 7.88
C ASP A 978 32.75 -62.63 8.51
N PHE A 979 31.75 -63.49 8.25
CA PHE A 979 31.91 -64.92 8.42
C PHE A 979 33.05 -65.37 7.50
N SER A 980 34.07 -65.99 8.07
CA SER A 980 35.40 -66.26 7.49
C SER A 980 35.44 -67.06 6.18
N ASP A 981 34.31 -67.43 5.57
CA ASP A 981 34.28 -68.32 4.43
C ASP A 981 33.57 -67.65 3.25
N ASN A 982 34.30 -67.40 2.16
CA ASN A 982 33.80 -66.99 0.83
C ASN A 982 32.97 -68.11 0.18
N THR A 983 31.94 -68.58 0.90
CA THR A 983 31.06 -69.67 0.54
C THR A 983 29.68 -69.12 0.19
N ILE A 984 28.98 -69.82 -0.70
CA ILE A 984 27.60 -69.49 -1.08
C ILE A 984 26.68 -69.43 0.15
N GLU A 985 26.96 -70.24 1.17
CA GLU A 985 26.22 -70.25 2.43
C GLU A 985 26.43 -68.97 3.25
N GLY A 986 27.65 -68.41 3.27
CA GLY A 986 27.96 -67.14 3.93
C GLY A 986 27.25 -65.96 3.27
N ASP A 987 27.24 -65.89 1.94
CA ASP A 987 26.53 -64.84 1.19
C ASP A 987 25.01 -64.93 1.37
N LEU A 988 24.46 -66.15 1.41
CA LEU A 988 23.06 -66.40 1.70
C LEU A 988 22.70 -66.01 3.15
N ALA A 989 23.60 -66.24 4.10
CA ALA A 989 23.41 -65.82 5.50
C ALA A 989 23.40 -64.28 5.61
N LYS A 990 24.33 -63.58 4.95
CA LYS A 990 24.34 -62.11 4.84
C LYS A 990 23.01 -61.60 4.26
N LEU A 991 22.55 -62.17 3.14
CA LEU A 991 21.27 -61.78 2.54
C LEU A 991 20.07 -62.01 3.48
N ARG A 992 20.02 -63.15 4.19
CA ARG A 992 18.97 -63.43 5.18
C ARG A 992 18.98 -62.43 6.33
N LEU A 993 20.16 -62.07 6.85
CA LEU A 993 20.30 -61.05 7.90
C LEU A 993 19.81 -59.68 7.42
N PHE A 994 20.18 -59.29 6.20
CA PHE A 994 19.72 -58.03 5.60
C PHE A 994 18.19 -58.00 5.44
N VAL A 995 17.61 -59.04 4.85
CA VAL A 995 16.15 -59.15 4.67
C VAL A 995 15.43 -59.15 6.01
N LEU A 996 15.94 -59.87 7.01
CA LEU A 996 15.38 -59.89 8.37
C LEU A 996 15.41 -58.50 9.02
N TYR A 997 16.53 -57.80 8.94
CA TYR A 997 16.66 -56.42 9.43
C TYR A 997 15.66 -55.48 8.76
N VAL A 998 15.57 -55.50 7.42
CA VAL A 998 14.65 -54.64 6.67
C VAL A 998 13.19 -54.97 7.00
N ALA A 999 12.82 -56.26 7.01
CA ALA A 999 11.46 -56.70 7.29
C ALA A 999 11.02 -56.32 8.71
N THR A 1000 11.88 -56.52 9.71
CA THR A 1000 11.57 -56.18 11.11
C THR A 1000 11.36 -54.69 11.31
N LEU A 1001 12.22 -53.84 10.75
CA LEU A 1001 12.10 -52.39 10.89
C LEU A 1001 10.95 -51.80 10.06
N LEU A 1002 10.67 -52.34 8.87
CA LEU A 1002 9.48 -51.96 8.10
C LEU A 1002 8.19 -52.37 8.83
N LEU A 1003 8.15 -53.56 9.43
CA LEU A 1003 7.01 -54.01 10.24
C LEU A 1003 6.82 -53.11 11.47
N PHE A 1004 7.90 -52.76 12.16
CA PHE A 1004 7.86 -51.80 13.28
C PHE A 1004 7.28 -50.45 12.81
N ARG A 1005 7.80 -49.91 11.71
CA ARG A 1005 7.34 -48.64 11.14
C ARG A 1005 5.89 -48.68 10.71
N TYR A 1006 5.46 -49.76 10.05
CA TYR A 1006 4.05 -49.99 9.70
C TYR A 1006 3.17 -50.04 10.95
N SER A 1007 3.62 -50.75 11.99
CA SER A 1007 2.91 -50.86 13.26
C SER A 1007 2.74 -49.49 13.93
N VAL A 1008 3.82 -48.71 14.09
CA VAL A 1008 3.76 -47.34 14.63
C VAL A 1008 2.82 -46.47 13.80
N SER A 1009 2.89 -46.58 12.47
CA SER A 1009 2.05 -45.81 11.56
C SER A 1009 0.57 -46.15 11.69
N ARG A 1010 0.24 -47.43 11.94
CA ARG A 1010 -1.12 -47.96 12.04
C ARG A 1010 -1.75 -47.72 13.42
N TYR A 1011 -1.00 -47.93 14.50
CA TYR A 1011 -1.52 -47.86 15.87
C TYR A 1011 -1.57 -46.43 16.40
N TRP A 1012 -0.63 -45.59 15.98
CA TRP A 1012 -0.57 -44.22 16.44
C TRP A 1012 -1.37 -43.36 15.44
N GLU A 1013 -2.48 -42.75 15.82
CA GLU A 1013 -3.22 -41.88 14.89
C GLU A 1013 -2.49 -40.54 14.67
N ASN A 1014 -2.55 -39.99 13.45
CA ASN A 1014 -1.94 -38.70 13.11
C ASN A 1014 -2.70 -37.52 13.70
N VAL A 1015 -4.02 -37.62 13.88
CA VAL A 1015 -4.83 -36.55 14.46
C VAL A 1015 -5.25 -36.99 15.87
N PRO A 1016 -4.74 -36.33 16.93
CA PRO A 1016 -5.16 -36.64 18.29
C PRO A 1016 -6.67 -36.50 18.46
N GLU A 1017 -7.28 -37.40 19.24
CA GLU A 1017 -8.72 -37.41 19.51
C GLU A 1017 -9.27 -36.04 19.96
N ARG A 1018 -8.52 -35.35 20.84
CA ARG A 1018 -8.85 -33.99 21.31
C ARG A 1018 -9.04 -32.97 20.17
N ILE A 1019 -8.27 -33.08 19.09
CA ILE A 1019 -8.39 -32.19 17.93
C ILE A 1019 -9.60 -32.57 17.08
N GLN A 1020 -9.88 -33.87 16.93
CA GLN A 1020 -11.07 -34.34 16.22
C GLN A 1020 -12.35 -33.85 16.92
N VAL A 1021 -12.39 -33.91 18.26
CA VAL A 1021 -13.48 -33.35 19.06
C VAL A 1021 -13.57 -31.84 18.86
N GLN A 1022 -12.45 -31.12 18.84
CA GLN A 1022 -12.46 -29.67 18.64
C GLN A 1022 -12.93 -29.24 17.24
N LEU A 1023 -12.55 -29.97 16.19
CA LEU A 1023 -13.04 -29.73 14.84
C LEU A 1023 -14.56 -29.96 14.76
N LYS A 1024 -15.06 -31.03 15.39
CA LYS A 1024 -16.51 -31.28 15.50
C LYS A 1024 -17.23 -30.17 16.27
N ARG A 1025 -16.64 -29.67 17.37
CA ARG A 1025 -17.16 -28.51 18.12
C ARG A 1025 -17.21 -27.26 17.25
N GLN A 1026 -16.16 -27.00 16.45
CA GLN A 1026 -16.12 -25.88 15.52
C GLN A 1026 -17.20 -25.98 14.44
N ASP A 1027 -17.37 -27.16 13.83
CA ASP A 1027 -18.41 -27.38 12.80
C ASP A 1027 -19.82 -27.19 13.39
N PHE A 1028 -20.05 -27.72 14.60
CA PHE A 1028 -21.30 -27.51 15.33
C PHE A 1028 -21.56 -26.03 15.63
N LEU A 1029 -20.59 -25.33 16.23
CA LEU A 1029 -20.72 -23.91 16.57
C LEU A 1029 -20.88 -23.04 15.31
N SER A 1030 -20.19 -23.39 14.22
CA SER A 1030 -20.35 -22.76 12.90
C SER A 1030 -21.78 -22.90 12.36
N SER A 1031 -22.36 -24.09 12.41
CA SER A 1031 -23.75 -24.32 11.98
C SER A 1031 -24.75 -23.48 12.79
N LYS A 1032 -24.56 -23.38 14.11
CA LYS A 1032 -25.47 -22.66 15.01
C LYS A 1032 -25.32 -21.15 14.98
N ILE A 1033 -24.08 -20.64 14.93
CA ILE A 1033 -23.79 -19.20 15.06
C ILE A 1033 -23.81 -18.51 13.69
N LEU A 1034 -23.12 -19.08 12.70
CA LEU A 1034 -23.04 -18.51 11.36
C LEU A 1034 -24.23 -18.96 10.51
N GLY A 1035 -24.47 -20.27 10.45
CA GLY A 1035 -25.53 -20.88 9.63
C GLY A 1035 -26.95 -20.61 10.14
N ARG A 1036 -27.11 -20.37 11.44
CA ARG A 1036 -28.43 -20.23 12.12
C ARG A 1036 -29.36 -21.40 11.84
N GLU A 1037 -28.81 -22.61 11.81
CA GLU A 1037 -29.60 -23.83 11.61
C GLU A 1037 -30.49 -24.11 12.85
N ALA A 1038 -31.81 -24.11 12.65
CA ALA A 1038 -32.80 -24.39 13.68
C ALA A 1038 -32.63 -25.81 14.26
N ASP A 1039 -33.00 -26.00 15.54
CA ASP A 1039 -32.76 -27.25 16.26
C ASP A 1039 -33.54 -28.47 15.70
N GLU A 1040 -34.59 -28.24 14.91
CA GLU A 1040 -35.38 -29.28 14.24
C GLU A 1040 -34.63 -29.97 13.09
N VAL A 1041 -33.55 -29.36 12.59
CA VAL A 1041 -32.69 -29.92 11.55
C VAL A 1041 -31.56 -30.71 12.20
N VAL A 1042 -31.71 -32.03 12.30
CA VAL A 1042 -30.62 -32.89 12.80
C VAL A 1042 -29.49 -32.93 11.76
N PRO A 1043 -28.27 -32.44 12.07
CA PRO A 1043 -27.16 -32.48 11.13
C PRO A 1043 -26.79 -33.95 10.80
N GLN A 1044 -26.42 -34.22 9.54
CA GLN A 1044 -26.12 -35.58 9.04
C GLN A 1044 -25.09 -36.36 9.88
N PHE A 1045 -24.24 -35.70 10.64
CA PHE A 1045 -23.22 -36.32 11.51
C PHE A 1045 -23.80 -37.16 12.67
N VAL A 1046 -25.07 -36.98 13.02
CA VAL A 1046 -25.75 -37.75 14.07
C VAL A 1046 -26.18 -39.16 13.60
N ARG A 1047 -26.12 -39.46 12.29
CA ARG A 1047 -26.44 -40.80 11.76
C ARG A 1047 -25.34 -41.85 11.96
N SER A 1048 -24.18 -41.47 12.48
CA SER A 1048 -23.12 -42.42 12.85
C SER A 1048 -23.41 -43.01 14.24
N GLU A 1049 -23.93 -44.23 14.31
CA GLU A 1049 -24.33 -44.94 15.54
C GLU A 1049 -23.26 -45.02 16.65
N SER A 1050 -21.98 -44.72 16.35
CA SER A 1050 -20.88 -44.81 17.31
C SER A 1050 -20.73 -43.63 18.29
N PHE A 1051 -21.47 -42.53 18.11
CA PHE A 1051 -21.33 -41.35 18.99
C PHE A 1051 -22.67 -40.63 19.19
N GLN A 1052 -23.54 -41.18 20.05
CA GLN A 1052 -24.64 -40.44 20.64
C GLN A 1052 -24.14 -39.67 21.88
N PHE A 1053 -24.19 -38.34 21.85
CA PHE A 1053 -24.20 -37.54 23.07
C PHE A 1053 -25.52 -37.83 23.80
N LYS A 1054 -25.47 -38.68 24.82
CA LYS A 1054 -26.57 -38.76 25.79
C LYS A 1054 -26.57 -37.48 26.62
N ILE A 1055 -27.44 -36.56 26.26
CA ILE A 1055 -27.94 -35.55 27.19
C ILE A 1055 -28.92 -36.30 28.10
N ASP A 1056 -28.40 -37.07 29.05
CA ASP A 1056 -29.25 -37.60 30.11
C ASP A 1056 -29.57 -36.41 31.03
N SER A 1057 -30.84 -36.00 30.97
CA SER A 1057 -31.44 -35.07 31.92
C SER A 1057 -31.07 -35.48 33.34
N MET A 1058 -30.30 -34.63 34.03
CA MET A 1058 -30.08 -34.74 35.47
C MET A 1058 -31.41 -34.50 36.19
N ASP A 1059 -32.17 -35.57 36.37
CA ASP A 1059 -33.12 -35.70 37.47
C ASP A 1059 -33.27 -37.19 37.77
N ASN A 1060 -32.94 -37.56 39.01
CA ASN A 1060 -32.95 -38.89 39.61
C ASN A 1060 -31.61 -39.65 39.60
N ARG A 1061 -30.83 -39.48 40.67
CA ARG A 1061 -30.66 -40.51 41.72
C ARG A 1061 -29.83 -40.02 42.91
N PRO A 1062 -29.97 -40.66 44.09
CA PRO A 1062 -29.85 -40.02 45.39
C PRO A 1062 -28.39 -39.93 45.86
N ALA A 1063 -28.15 -38.94 46.72
CA ALA A 1063 -26.96 -38.85 47.56
C ALA A 1063 -26.74 -40.18 48.31
N PHE A 1064 -25.53 -40.73 48.27
CA PHE A 1064 -24.89 -41.40 49.42
C PHE A 1064 -23.43 -41.78 49.09
N VAL A 1065 -22.53 -41.24 49.95
CA VAL A 1065 -21.11 -41.55 50.23
C VAL A 1065 -20.07 -41.15 49.21
#